data_AF-A0A7Y4S5W5-F1
#
_entry.id   AF-A0A7Y4S5W5-F1
#
_cell.length_a   1.000
_cell.length_b   1.000
_cell.length_c   1.000
_cell.angle_alpha   90.00
_cell.angle_beta   90.00
_cell.angle_gamma   90.00
#
_symmetry.space_group_name_H-M   'P 1'
#
loop_
_entity.id
_entity.type
_entity.pdbx_description
1 polymer ?
#
loop_
_entity_poly.entity_id
_entity_poly.type
_entity_poly.pdbx_seq_one_letter_code
_entity_poly.pdbx_strand_id
1 'polypeptide(L)'
;MSAHYVITMPQLSDTMTEGVVVTWDKNIGDKVERGDIVATVETDKAIMDVEVFKAGYLAGPLAEVGATILVSGAMGYITDTLGDMNIAVNEVVTEVAPTEMIPHNAGIAIVMPQLSDTMTEGVVVTWEKQVGNTIKRGDIVATVETDKAIMDVEVFQEGFLSGPVAGVGSTIVVGHPMAFIVADAALVTDTEVTLSATHKVVEAHHQKDKSVITAATPVSTAPSLNPSAMPAARVAGQYASPYARKVAGSMGVDLSKLRGTGPQGVIVANDVLSARPSMKDVAHSLPQVEVAGNGRNMTAMEKAVAHSMTASLTLPTFDVTFNIKPEKLIAAAKARKVSVTVAIAKACSIAMLKHPTLNNCYQPVDKIVERGNHDFGIAVAADGGGLVVPVLRGIEQKSLEDLQAAWTDLMPRARIRKLAPAEYANPTFTISNMGMFGVAHFTAIPTPGIAAIMAIAATGADGMPVNITADHRVVNGAHVAAYLADLKQIIEQPENWMDVAPTSPIPAGEWDFPVIVIGGGPGGEDCARDLIEHGTKVAMINNAPLPGGECLWRGCIPSKAWRHSADIIRDRAHDADKGVNGTNQSTLDWATLENHRKTILQTRGELALKTDKGVKIDVREGYASFIDDHTLHIQPPQGEAYTLKFGAAVIATGAPPFVPPIPGAMDGLTTGGVITSDTIWNLPAPPKKMAIIGGGVIGVEMAQIFRDFGTEIVMLEAKDRILAEVEDEIAKQLTDILKQEFTVVTSAKISQIAGKVGAMQVSYADSEGTAQVFDCDYVLMATGKRPDTSRLNLASAGVQLDGAAIKADKRGRTSVAHIYAVGDVVGGYMLAHTAATQGRVAASNLLGEEHAYNQDLDCGVTFSRPQAGFVGLSTAQAKERGIDAVEAKMPMSIDAKAMITGETHGMIKLVADKATQKIIGVHFLTEHTDTLIGEAVMMVSAGMTLKQVAQAIHPHPTQTELFGELARRLLSRLRRTAKK
;
A
#
# COMPACT_ATOMS: atom_id res chain seq x y z
N MET A 1 -29.37 -48.12 17.45
CA MET A 1 -29.50 -47.41 18.73
C MET A 1 -29.44 -45.93 18.38
N SER A 2 -30.28 -45.11 19.02
CA SER A 2 -30.24 -43.65 18.89
C SER A 2 -28.90 -43.11 19.41
N ALA A 3 -28.39 -42.05 18.78
CA ALA A 3 -27.07 -41.52 19.11
C ALA A 3 -27.17 -40.39 20.15
N HIS A 4 -27.21 -40.76 21.43
CA HIS A 4 -27.18 -39.81 22.54
C HIS A 4 -25.86 -39.04 22.57
N TYR A 5 -25.95 -37.71 22.46
CA TYR A 5 -24.83 -36.78 22.58
C TYR A 5 -24.79 -36.19 23.99
N VAL A 6 -23.65 -36.29 24.68
CA VAL A 6 -23.52 -35.80 26.05
C VAL A 6 -23.27 -34.28 26.09
N ILE A 7 -24.00 -33.60 26.97
CA ILE A 7 -23.75 -32.22 27.39
C ILE A 7 -22.81 -32.30 28.59
N THR A 8 -21.65 -31.66 28.54
CA THR A 8 -20.64 -31.72 29.59
C THR A 8 -20.39 -30.37 30.25
N MET A 9 -19.87 -30.39 31.48
CA MET A 9 -19.49 -29.18 32.22
C MET A 9 -18.33 -28.46 31.50
N PRO A 10 -18.52 -27.22 30.99
CA PRO A 10 -17.49 -26.52 30.23
C PRO A 10 -16.34 -26.05 31.13
N GLN A 11 -15.12 -26.00 30.59
CA GLN A 11 -13.99 -25.37 31.27
C GLN A 11 -13.99 -23.86 30.97
N LEU A 12 -14.23 -23.04 32.00
CA LEU A 12 -14.35 -21.58 31.87
C LEU A 12 -13.08 -20.82 32.27
N SER A 13 -12.10 -21.49 32.87
CA SER A 13 -10.73 -20.99 33.04
C SER A 13 -9.72 -22.12 33.21
N ASP A 14 -8.44 -21.85 32.91
CA ASP A 14 -7.34 -22.82 32.99
C ASP A 14 -7.15 -23.42 34.40
N THR A 15 -7.69 -22.79 35.44
CA THR A 15 -7.63 -23.23 36.84
C THR A 15 -8.94 -23.86 37.35
N MET A 16 -10.00 -23.90 36.54
CA MET A 16 -11.29 -24.50 36.92
C MET A 16 -11.23 -26.03 36.82
N THR A 17 -11.60 -26.72 37.90
CA THR A 17 -11.70 -28.20 37.94
C THR A 17 -13.14 -28.71 38.06
N GLU A 18 -14.07 -27.89 38.55
CA GLU A 18 -15.49 -28.23 38.74
C GLU A 18 -16.39 -26.99 38.66
N GLY A 19 -17.68 -27.19 38.42
CA GLY A 19 -18.73 -26.17 38.45
C GLY A 19 -20.04 -26.73 39.03
N VAL A 20 -20.95 -25.84 39.42
CA VAL A 20 -22.25 -26.20 40.03
C VAL A 20 -23.38 -25.86 39.07
N VAL A 21 -24.34 -26.77 38.87
CA VAL A 21 -25.52 -26.50 38.03
C VAL A 21 -26.52 -25.61 38.77
N VAL A 22 -26.85 -24.43 38.21
CA VAL A 22 -27.73 -23.43 38.85
C VAL A 22 -29.17 -23.56 38.35
N THR A 23 -29.37 -23.74 37.05
CA THR A 23 -30.68 -23.98 36.43
C THR A 23 -30.55 -24.88 35.20
N TRP A 24 -31.64 -25.54 34.85
CA TRP A 24 -31.89 -26.01 33.47
C TRP A 24 -32.97 -25.12 32.86
N ASP A 25 -32.67 -24.52 31.72
CA ASP A 25 -33.52 -23.54 31.04
C ASP A 25 -34.37 -24.19 29.92
N LYS A 26 -34.21 -25.51 29.75
CA LYS A 26 -34.93 -26.40 28.85
C LYS A 26 -35.30 -27.70 29.58
N ASN A 27 -36.41 -28.30 29.22
CA ASN A 27 -36.92 -29.54 29.81
C ASN A 27 -36.55 -30.75 28.95
N ILE A 28 -36.54 -31.94 29.56
CA ILE A 28 -36.42 -33.21 28.81
C ILE A 28 -37.56 -33.30 27.78
N GLY A 29 -37.19 -33.49 26.53
CA GLY A 29 -38.06 -33.52 25.35
C GLY A 29 -38.11 -32.22 24.56
N ASP A 30 -37.59 -31.10 25.09
CA ASP A 30 -37.52 -29.85 24.33
C ASP A 30 -36.53 -29.97 23.17
N LYS A 31 -36.94 -29.50 21.99
CA LYS A 31 -36.05 -29.42 20.83
C LYS A 31 -35.04 -28.29 21.05
N VAL A 32 -33.77 -28.60 20.84
CA VAL A 32 -32.64 -27.66 20.92
C VAL A 32 -31.90 -27.61 19.60
N GLU A 33 -31.44 -26.43 19.20
CA GLU A 33 -30.60 -26.23 18.01
C GLU A 33 -29.18 -25.79 18.41
N ARG A 34 -28.21 -25.94 17.50
CA ARG A 34 -26.82 -25.52 17.76
C ARG A 34 -26.81 -24.00 17.98
N GLY A 35 -26.45 -23.55 19.18
CA GLY A 35 -26.60 -22.16 19.61
C GLY A 35 -27.58 -21.95 20.77
N ASP A 36 -28.37 -22.96 21.14
CA ASP A 36 -29.33 -22.84 22.25
C ASP A 36 -28.67 -23.02 23.61
N ILE A 37 -29.03 -22.14 24.56
CA ILE A 37 -28.74 -22.30 25.99
C ILE A 37 -29.69 -23.33 26.58
N VAL A 38 -29.15 -24.26 27.37
CA VAL A 38 -29.91 -25.36 28.01
C VAL A 38 -29.82 -25.36 29.53
N ALA A 39 -28.78 -24.78 30.11
CA ALA A 39 -28.56 -24.69 31.56
C ALA A 39 -27.68 -23.48 31.89
N THR A 40 -27.76 -22.98 33.12
CA THR A 40 -26.80 -22.03 33.68
C THR A 40 -25.96 -22.72 34.76
N VAL A 41 -24.65 -22.46 34.80
CA VAL A 41 -23.69 -23.01 35.77
C VAL A 41 -22.95 -21.91 36.52
N GLU A 42 -22.58 -22.17 37.77
CA GLU A 42 -21.82 -21.29 38.65
C GLU A 42 -20.46 -21.89 39.00
N THR A 43 -19.48 -21.02 39.10
CA THR A 43 -18.09 -21.31 39.48
C THR A 43 -17.67 -20.34 40.59
N ASP A 44 -16.50 -20.55 41.18
CA ASP A 44 -15.93 -19.65 42.21
C ASP A 44 -15.49 -18.26 41.67
N LYS A 45 -15.79 -17.96 40.39
CA LYS A 45 -15.45 -16.71 39.68
C LYS A 45 -16.59 -16.10 38.88
N ALA A 46 -17.50 -16.90 38.31
CA ALA A 46 -18.56 -16.44 37.41
C ALA A 46 -19.76 -17.39 37.35
N ILE A 47 -20.92 -16.83 36.98
CA ILE A 47 -22.12 -17.56 36.56
C ILE A 47 -22.26 -17.39 35.04
N MET A 48 -22.43 -18.49 34.31
CA MET A 48 -22.47 -18.50 32.84
C MET A 48 -23.44 -19.54 32.27
N ASP A 49 -23.94 -19.26 31.07
CA ASP A 49 -24.88 -20.09 30.34
C ASP A 49 -24.15 -21.18 29.53
N VAL A 50 -24.71 -22.39 29.51
CA VAL A 50 -24.22 -23.56 28.78
C VAL A 50 -24.99 -23.71 27.48
N GLU A 51 -24.29 -23.47 26.38
CA GLU A 51 -24.77 -23.62 25.00
C GLU A 51 -24.59 -25.07 24.51
N VAL A 52 -25.52 -25.58 23.70
CA VAL A 52 -25.37 -26.89 23.02
C VAL A 52 -24.86 -26.76 21.59
N PHE A 53 -23.88 -27.60 21.26
CA PHE A 53 -23.21 -27.59 19.96
C PHE A 53 -23.86 -28.52 18.91
N LYS A 54 -24.89 -29.27 19.28
CA LYS A 54 -25.60 -30.23 18.41
C LYS A 54 -27.11 -30.06 18.54
N ALA A 55 -27.81 -30.03 17.41
CA ALA A 55 -29.27 -29.98 17.38
C ALA A 55 -29.89 -31.36 17.65
N GLY A 56 -31.02 -31.39 18.36
CA GLY A 56 -31.76 -32.60 18.73
C GLY A 56 -32.85 -32.31 19.76
N TYR A 57 -33.14 -33.29 20.62
CA TYR A 57 -34.07 -33.16 21.75
C TYR A 57 -33.33 -33.43 23.05
N LEU A 58 -33.51 -32.58 24.06
CA LEU A 58 -32.87 -32.76 25.37
C LEU A 58 -33.38 -34.07 26.03
N ALA A 59 -32.48 -34.92 26.51
CA ALA A 59 -32.76 -36.23 27.07
C ALA A 59 -32.19 -36.35 28.49
N GLY A 60 -32.93 -37.03 29.37
CA GLY A 60 -32.51 -37.30 30.74
C GLY A 60 -31.60 -38.54 30.85
N PRO A 61 -30.89 -38.72 31.98
CA PRO A 61 -31.00 -37.90 33.20
C PRO A 61 -30.24 -36.58 33.06
N LEU A 62 -30.86 -35.51 33.55
CA LEU A 62 -30.20 -34.22 33.75
C LEU A 62 -29.66 -34.18 35.19
N ALA A 63 -28.47 -33.63 35.39
CA ALA A 63 -27.90 -33.46 36.71
C ALA A 63 -28.75 -32.50 37.55
N GLU A 64 -28.93 -32.83 38.84
CA GLU A 64 -29.76 -32.04 39.76
C GLU A 64 -29.21 -30.61 39.92
N VAL A 65 -30.11 -29.64 40.00
CA VAL A 65 -29.76 -28.26 40.33
C VAL A 65 -29.14 -28.22 41.73
N GLY A 66 -27.94 -27.65 41.84
CA GLY A 66 -27.08 -27.68 43.03
C GLY A 66 -25.99 -28.76 43.01
N ALA A 67 -25.96 -29.65 42.00
CA ALA A 67 -24.91 -30.65 41.89
C ALA A 67 -23.59 -30.04 41.38
N THR A 68 -22.48 -30.34 42.08
CA THR A 68 -21.11 -30.07 41.61
C THR A 68 -20.66 -31.15 40.65
N ILE A 69 -20.16 -30.75 39.48
CA ILE A 69 -19.72 -31.65 38.41
C ILE A 69 -18.31 -31.21 37.98
N LEU A 70 -17.40 -32.18 37.88
CA LEU A 70 -16.05 -31.95 37.35
C LEU A 70 -16.13 -31.45 35.91
N VAL A 71 -15.19 -30.61 35.50
CA VAL A 71 -15.02 -30.18 34.11
C VAL A 71 -14.97 -31.40 33.18
N SER A 72 -15.65 -31.32 32.04
CA SER A 72 -15.89 -32.41 31.08
C SER A 72 -16.76 -33.57 31.59
N GLY A 73 -17.26 -33.52 32.83
CA GLY A 73 -18.24 -34.47 33.36
C GLY A 73 -19.63 -34.28 32.74
N ALA A 74 -20.39 -35.38 32.62
CA ALA A 74 -21.73 -35.38 32.01
C ALA A 74 -22.76 -34.62 32.87
N MET A 75 -23.47 -33.68 32.24
CA MET A 75 -24.56 -32.89 32.82
C MET A 75 -25.94 -33.37 32.33
N GLY A 76 -26.05 -33.79 31.07
CA GLY A 76 -27.30 -34.18 30.43
C GLY A 76 -27.04 -34.71 29.01
N TYR A 77 -28.08 -35.00 28.24
CA TYR A 77 -27.92 -35.61 26.91
C TYR A 77 -28.82 -34.98 25.85
N ILE A 78 -28.51 -35.20 24.58
CA ILE A 78 -29.32 -34.80 23.42
C ILE A 78 -29.50 -36.00 22.52
N THR A 79 -30.75 -36.36 22.19
CA THR A 79 -31.09 -37.42 21.25
C THR A 79 -31.54 -36.86 19.90
N ASP A 80 -31.39 -37.65 18.84
CA ASP A 80 -31.90 -37.33 17.49
C ASP A 80 -33.42 -37.57 17.36
N THR A 81 -34.02 -38.31 18.30
CA THR A 81 -35.39 -38.84 18.20
C THR A 81 -36.18 -38.69 19.49
N LEU A 82 -37.36 -38.04 19.39
CA LEU A 82 -38.26 -37.68 20.51
C LEU A 82 -38.83 -38.88 21.30
N GLY A 83 -38.55 -40.12 20.86
CA GLY A 83 -38.98 -41.34 21.57
C GLY A 83 -38.01 -41.83 22.65
N ASP A 84 -36.73 -41.44 22.57
CA ASP A 84 -35.64 -41.98 23.40
C ASP A 84 -35.15 -40.93 24.42
N MET A 85 -36.03 -40.57 25.36
CA MET A 85 -35.82 -39.47 26.31
C MET A 85 -35.40 -39.90 27.73
N ASN A 86 -35.46 -41.20 28.04
CA ASN A 86 -35.13 -41.77 29.35
C ASN A 86 -33.90 -42.70 29.24
N ILE A 87 -32.70 -42.14 29.41
CA ILE A 87 -31.47 -42.92 29.55
C ILE A 87 -31.39 -43.42 31.01
N ALA A 88 -30.90 -44.63 31.23
CA ALA A 88 -30.77 -45.17 32.59
C ALA A 88 -29.56 -44.54 33.31
N VAL A 89 -29.68 -44.24 34.60
CA VAL A 89 -28.65 -43.52 35.41
C VAL A 89 -27.28 -44.22 35.46
N ASN A 90 -27.21 -45.52 35.12
CA ASN A 90 -25.97 -46.30 35.07
C ASN A 90 -25.47 -46.60 33.64
N GLU A 91 -26.07 -46.02 32.60
CA GLU A 91 -25.66 -46.21 31.21
C GLU A 91 -24.60 -45.19 30.82
N VAL A 92 -23.36 -45.43 31.28
CA VAL A 92 -22.20 -44.59 30.96
C VAL A 92 -21.80 -44.79 29.50
N VAL A 93 -22.34 -43.95 28.62
CA VAL A 93 -21.89 -43.84 27.23
C VAL A 93 -20.60 -43.03 27.19
N THR A 94 -19.47 -43.67 27.49
CA THR A 94 -18.16 -43.17 27.06
C THR A 94 -18.10 -43.24 25.54
N GLU A 95 -17.80 -42.11 24.90
CA GLU A 95 -17.68 -42.01 23.46
C GLU A 95 -16.46 -42.84 22.98
N VAL A 96 -16.72 -44.05 22.49
CA VAL A 96 -15.77 -44.78 21.66
C VAL A 96 -15.79 -44.10 20.29
N ALA A 97 -14.74 -43.34 19.99
CA ALA A 97 -14.54 -42.80 18.66
C ALA A 97 -14.60 -43.95 17.62
N PRO A 98 -15.30 -43.78 16.48
CA PRO A 98 -15.27 -44.74 15.40
C PRO A 98 -13.89 -44.73 14.72
N THR A 99 -12.95 -45.46 15.32
CA THR A 99 -11.70 -45.85 14.67
C THR A 99 -12.03 -46.87 13.58
N GLU A 100 -12.02 -46.44 12.31
CA GLU A 100 -11.57 -47.37 11.27
C GLU A 100 -10.07 -47.63 11.50
N MET A 101 -9.69 -48.91 11.42
CA MET A 101 -8.43 -49.40 11.95
C MET A 101 -7.20 -48.76 11.29
N ILE A 102 -6.56 -47.83 12.00
CA ILE A 102 -5.11 -47.61 11.86
C ILE A 102 -4.42 -48.85 12.47
N PRO A 103 -3.59 -49.60 11.72
CA PRO A 103 -2.84 -50.71 12.28
C PRO A 103 -1.98 -50.23 13.47
N HIS A 104 -1.90 -51.00 14.54
CA HIS A 104 -1.25 -50.59 15.80
C HIS A 104 0.24 -50.18 15.70
N ASN A 105 0.86 -50.41 14.52
CA ASN A 105 2.25 -50.09 14.21
C ASN A 105 2.42 -48.87 13.26
N ALA A 106 1.35 -48.22 12.79
CA ALA A 106 1.42 -47.23 11.70
C ALA A 106 1.96 -45.84 12.10
N GLY A 107 2.02 -45.52 13.39
CA GLY A 107 2.53 -44.23 13.88
C GLY A 107 1.47 -43.13 14.02
N ILE A 108 1.93 -41.88 14.06
CA ILE A 108 1.14 -40.69 14.39
C ILE A 108 0.61 -40.05 13.12
N ALA A 109 -0.70 -39.85 13.00
CA ALA A 109 -1.34 -39.36 11.79
C ALA A 109 -1.00 -37.89 11.48
N ILE A 110 -0.58 -37.63 10.25
CA ILE A 110 -0.61 -36.31 9.61
C ILE A 110 -2.01 -36.17 9.01
N VAL A 111 -2.82 -35.23 9.48
CA VAL A 111 -4.23 -35.06 9.06
C VAL A 111 -4.43 -33.81 8.21
N MET A 112 -5.50 -33.78 7.40
CA MET A 112 -5.89 -32.59 6.63
C MET A 112 -6.26 -31.43 7.59
N PRO A 113 -5.54 -30.30 7.60
CA PRO A 113 -5.79 -29.20 8.52
C PRO A 113 -7.07 -28.42 8.16
N GLN A 114 -7.74 -27.87 9.16
CA GLN A 114 -8.85 -26.93 8.94
C GLN A 114 -8.30 -25.51 8.77
N LEU A 115 -8.34 -24.98 7.55
CA LEU A 115 -7.73 -23.68 7.21
C LEU A 115 -8.76 -22.54 7.08
N SER A 116 -10.06 -22.84 7.14
CA SER A 116 -11.11 -21.84 7.40
C SER A 116 -12.39 -22.46 7.99
N ASP A 117 -13.18 -21.65 8.69
CA ASP A 117 -14.42 -22.06 9.36
C ASP A 117 -15.50 -22.69 8.45
N THR A 118 -15.36 -22.57 7.12
CA THR A 118 -16.26 -23.17 6.13
C THR A 118 -15.63 -24.30 5.31
N MET A 119 -14.37 -24.67 5.60
CA MET A 119 -13.66 -25.76 4.92
C MET A 119 -14.09 -27.11 5.50
N THR A 120 -14.56 -28.01 4.63
CA THR A 120 -14.89 -29.40 4.99
C THR A 120 -13.92 -30.42 4.39
N GLU A 121 -13.21 -30.07 3.33
CA GLU A 121 -12.25 -30.94 2.62
C GLU A 121 -11.15 -30.10 1.96
N GLY A 122 -10.01 -30.73 1.65
CA GLY A 122 -8.91 -30.16 0.88
C GLY A 122 -8.30 -31.19 -0.06
N VAL A 123 -7.52 -30.76 -1.05
CA VAL A 123 -6.90 -31.61 -2.07
C VAL A 123 -5.39 -31.62 -1.87
N VAL A 124 -4.76 -32.80 -1.89
CA VAL A 124 -3.29 -32.90 -1.79
C VAL A 124 -2.64 -32.52 -3.12
N VAL A 125 -1.81 -31.48 -3.14
CA VAL A 125 -1.18 -30.92 -4.36
C VAL A 125 0.19 -31.54 -4.62
N THR A 126 1.01 -31.68 -3.60
CA THR A 126 2.35 -32.30 -3.65
C THR A 126 2.71 -32.92 -2.30
N TRP A 127 3.64 -33.88 -2.31
CA TRP A 127 4.38 -34.31 -1.11
C TRP A 127 5.83 -33.83 -1.25
N GLU A 128 6.29 -33.04 -0.28
CA GLU A 128 7.63 -32.45 -0.23
C GLU A 128 8.67 -33.38 0.40
N LYS A 129 8.22 -34.53 0.94
CA LYS A 129 9.03 -35.57 1.57
C LYS A 129 8.58 -36.94 1.04
N GLN A 130 9.52 -37.85 0.80
CA GLN A 130 9.22 -39.23 0.39
C GLN A 130 9.03 -40.16 1.60
N VAL A 131 8.33 -41.28 1.41
CA VAL A 131 8.21 -42.33 2.45
C VAL A 131 9.60 -42.78 2.91
N GLY A 132 9.78 -42.96 4.22
CA GLY A 132 11.05 -43.25 4.87
C GLY A 132 11.98 -42.05 5.08
N ASN A 133 11.63 -40.84 4.60
CA ASN A 133 12.40 -39.64 4.91
C ASN A 133 12.25 -39.26 6.39
N THR A 134 13.35 -38.83 7.00
CA THR A 134 13.33 -38.23 8.34
C THR A 134 12.62 -36.89 8.31
N ILE A 135 11.70 -36.70 9.25
CA ILE A 135 10.92 -35.50 9.49
C ILE A 135 11.39 -34.86 10.79
N LYS A 136 11.57 -33.54 10.77
CA LYS A 136 11.81 -32.71 11.96
C LYS A 136 10.61 -31.82 12.24
N ARG A 137 10.50 -31.36 13.49
CA ARG A 137 9.51 -30.35 13.87
C ARG A 137 9.72 -29.07 13.07
N GLY A 138 8.69 -28.65 12.33
CA GLY A 138 8.74 -27.50 11.43
C GLY A 138 9.10 -27.83 9.98
N ASP A 139 9.30 -29.11 9.63
CA ASP A 139 9.36 -29.52 8.22
C ASP A 139 7.98 -29.39 7.56
N ILE A 140 7.97 -28.92 6.31
CA ILE A 140 6.83 -29.07 5.40
C ILE A 140 6.87 -30.48 4.82
N VAL A 141 5.73 -31.18 4.83
CA VAL A 141 5.60 -32.56 4.33
C VAL A 141 4.76 -32.66 3.06
N ALA A 142 3.77 -31.79 2.89
CA ALA A 142 2.87 -31.76 1.74
C ALA A 142 2.33 -30.34 1.53
N THR A 143 1.88 -30.04 0.32
CA THR A 143 1.11 -28.83 0.01
C THR A 143 -0.33 -29.23 -0.30
N VAL A 144 -1.31 -28.47 0.21
CA VAL A 144 -2.75 -28.73 0.04
C VAL A 144 -3.50 -27.54 -0.56
N GLU A 145 -4.48 -27.81 -1.41
CA GLU A 145 -5.38 -26.84 -2.04
C GLU A 145 -6.77 -26.91 -1.41
N THR A 146 -7.36 -25.75 -1.16
CA THR A 146 -8.71 -25.58 -0.60
C THR A 146 -9.57 -24.76 -1.57
N ASP A 147 -10.85 -24.55 -1.24
CA ASP A 147 -11.74 -23.68 -2.01
C ASP A 147 -11.31 -22.19 -2.05
N LYS A 148 -10.30 -21.80 -1.26
CA LYS A 148 -9.86 -20.41 -1.06
C LYS A 148 -8.36 -20.16 -1.20
N ALA A 149 -7.51 -21.15 -0.93
CA ALA A 149 -6.04 -20.99 -0.89
C ALA A 149 -5.31 -22.31 -1.11
N ILE A 150 -4.05 -22.23 -1.57
CA ILE A 150 -3.05 -23.30 -1.54
C ILE A 150 -2.10 -23.00 -0.38
N MET A 151 -1.83 -23.99 0.48
CA MET A 151 -1.05 -23.82 1.72
C MET A 151 -0.21 -25.05 2.04
N ASP A 152 0.92 -24.84 2.72
CA ASP A 152 1.84 -25.90 3.12
C ASP A 152 1.42 -26.54 4.45
N VAL A 153 1.57 -27.86 4.54
CA VAL A 153 1.32 -28.67 5.74
C VAL A 153 2.64 -28.84 6.50
N GLU A 154 2.82 -28.02 7.53
CA GLU A 154 3.88 -28.12 8.52
C GLU A 154 3.55 -29.21 9.56
N VAL A 155 4.54 -30.01 9.98
CA VAL A 155 4.37 -31.01 11.04
C VAL A 155 5.16 -30.67 12.30
N PHE A 156 4.51 -30.85 13.46
CA PHE A 156 5.07 -30.45 14.75
C PHE A 156 5.77 -31.57 15.53
N GLN A 157 5.98 -32.73 14.89
CA GLN A 157 6.54 -33.94 15.51
C GLN A 157 7.69 -34.53 14.69
N GLU A 158 8.60 -35.24 15.35
CA GLU A 158 9.81 -35.80 14.75
C GLU A 158 9.67 -37.31 14.53
N GLY A 159 10.26 -37.84 13.45
CA GLY A 159 10.22 -39.27 13.14
C GLY A 159 10.53 -39.55 11.66
N PHE A 160 9.92 -40.60 11.10
CA PHE A 160 10.04 -40.97 9.69
C PHE A 160 8.66 -40.99 9.04
N LEU A 161 8.53 -40.45 7.82
CA LEU A 161 7.29 -40.49 7.05
C LEU A 161 6.94 -41.94 6.70
N SER A 162 5.74 -42.39 7.03
CA SER A 162 5.23 -43.73 6.71
C SER A 162 3.89 -43.63 5.98
N GLY A 163 3.67 -44.55 5.05
CA GLY A 163 2.38 -44.76 4.43
C GLY A 163 1.36 -45.46 5.35
N PRO A 164 0.10 -45.57 4.92
CA PRO A 164 -0.38 -45.19 3.59
C PRO A 164 -0.43 -43.67 3.38
N VAL A 165 0.08 -43.24 2.22
CA VAL A 165 0.17 -41.83 1.83
C VAL A 165 -0.94 -41.51 0.84
N ALA A 166 -1.61 -40.38 1.04
CA ALA A 166 -2.62 -39.83 0.16
C ALA A 166 -2.02 -39.46 -1.20
N GLY A 167 -2.53 -40.06 -2.28
CA GLY A 167 -2.06 -39.75 -3.63
C GLY A 167 -2.26 -38.27 -3.98
N VAL A 168 -1.31 -37.69 -4.73
CA VAL A 168 -1.44 -36.33 -5.27
C VAL A 168 -2.71 -36.23 -6.13
N GLY A 169 -3.50 -35.19 -5.89
CA GLY A 169 -4.83 -34.97 -6.48
C GLY A 169 -5.98 -35.61 -5.71
N SER A 170 -5.74 -36.29 -4.57
CA SER A 170 -6.82 -36.84 -3.73
C SER A 170 -7.45 -35.76 -2.85
N THR A 171 -8.79 -35.77 -2.77
CA THR A 171 -9.57 -34.95 -1.84
C THR A 171 -9.70 -35.69 -0.51
N ILE A 172 -9.31 -35.04 0.58
CA ILE A 172 -9.38 -35.56 1.95
C ILE A 172 -10.20 -34.61 2.81
N VAL A 173 -11.14 -35.18 3.55
CA VAL A 173 -12.01 -34.46 4.50
C VAL A 173 -11.15 -33.93 5.65
N VAL A 174 -11.43 -32.70 6.10
CA VAL A 174 -10.73 -32.09 7.24
C VAL A 174 -10.70 -33.05 8.44
N GLY A 175 -9.52 -33.17 9.07
CA GLY A 175 -9.27 -34.07 10.19
C GLY A 175 -9.00 -35.54 9.81
N HIS A 176 -9.11 -35.95 8.54
CA HIS A 176 -8.77 -37.32 8.13
C HIS A 176 -7.27 -37.49 7.86
N PRO A 177 -6.68 -38.67 8.11
CA PRO A 177 -5.26 -38.93 7.84
C PRO A 177 -4.88 -38.82 6.36
N MET A 178 -3.76 -38.17 6.11
CA MET A 178 -3.07 -38.03 4.83
C MET A 178 -1.81 -38.91 4.74
N ALA A 179 -1.11 -39.10 5.86
CA ALA A 179 0.05 -40.00 6.02
C ALA A 179 0.32 -40.20 7.53
N PHE A 180 1.41 -40.89 7.89
CA PHE A 180 1.79 -41.13 9.29
C PHE A 180 3.27 -40.84 9.57
N ILE A 181 3.62 -40.64 10.84
CA ILE A 181 5.01 -40.48 11.32
C ILE A 181 5.30 -41.62 12.31
N VAL A 182 6.30 -42.46 12.01
CA VAL A 182 6.77 -43.53 12.90
C VAL A 182 8.08 -43.14 13.59
N ALA A 183 8.29 -43.64 14.81
CA ALA A 183 9.47 -43.32 15.61
C ALA A 183 10.74 -44.10 15.21
N ASP A 184 10.60 -45.20 14.46
CA ASP A 184 11.69 -46.07 14.01
C ASP A 184 11.59 -46.30 12.50
N ALA A 185 12.71 -46.15 11.79
CA ALA A 185 12.81 -46.41 10.35
C ALA A 185 12.45 -47.88 9.99
N ALA A 186 12.63 -48.83 10.91
CA ALA A 186 12.24 -50.22 10.71
C ALA A 186 10.71 -50.46 10.71
N LEU A 187 9.91 -49.46 11.11
CA LEU A 187 8.45 -49.51 11.12
C LEU A 187 7.80 -48.77 9.93
N VAL A 188 8.59 -48.19 9.03
CA VAL A 188 8.09 -47.49 7.84
C VAL A 188 7.44 -48.49 6.88
N THR A 189 6.21 -48.20 6.46
CA THR A 189 5.48 -48.98 5.45
C THR A 189 5.24 -48.19 4.17
N ASP A 190 5.60 -48.77 3.02
CA ASP A 190 5.54 -48.14 1.69
C ASP A 190 4.34 -48.63 0.87
N THR A 191 3.15 -48.57 1.47
CA THR A 191 1.89 -48.99 0.81
C THR A 191 1.10 -47.79 0.32
N GLU A 192 1.08 -47.54 -0.99
CA GLU A 192 0.09 -46.66 -1.61
C GLU A 192 -1.32 -47.29 -1.53
N VAL A 193 -2.29 -46.58 -0.96
CA VAL A 193 -3.71 -46.96 -1.03
C VAL A 193 -4.40 -46.11 -2.08
N THR A 194 -4.73 -46.71 -3.22
CA THR A 194 -5.47 -46.05 -4.30
C THR A 194 -6.95 -45.89 -3.93
N LEU A 195 -7.33 -44.74 -3.36
CA LEU A 195 -8.73 -44.35 -3.19
C LEU A 195 -9.34 -44.01 -4.57
N SER A 196 -9.73 -45.05 -5.33
CA SER A 196 -10.32 -44.87 -6.66
C SER A 196 -11.77 -44.36 -6.58
N ALA A 197 -12.11 -43.41 -7.44
CA ALA A 197 -13.47 -42.90 -7.55
C ALA A 197 -14.46 -44.01 -8.00
N THR A 198 -15.67 -43.97 -7.43
CA THR A 198 -16.86 -44.80 -7.75
C THR A 198 -17.02 -46.16 -7.03
N HIS A 199 -17.40 -46.12 -5.75
CA HIS A 199 -18.29 -47.15 -5.18
C HIS A 199 -19.76 -46.77 -5.41
N LYS A 200 -20.59 -47.72 -5.89
CA LYS A 200 -22.05 -47.60 -6.06
C LYS A 200 -22.71 -48.99 -6.03
N VAL A 201 -24.01 -49.01 -5.68
CA VAL A 201 -25.14 -49.85 -6.20
C VAL A 201 -26.07 -50.35 -5.08
N VAL A 202 -27.34 -50.54 -5.44
CA VAL A 202 -28.56 -50.69 -4.62
C VAL A 202 -29.19 -52.07 -4.87
N GLU A 203 -29.99 -52.60 -3.92
CA GLU A 203 -30.82 -53.81 -4.14
C GLU A 203 -32.04 -53.58 -5.06
N ALA A 204 -32.61 -54.68 -5.58
CA ALA A 204 -33.78 -54.71 -6.47
C ALA A 204 -34.62 -55.98 -6.20
N HIS A 205 -35.93 -56.07 -6.43
CA HIS A 205 -36.92 -55.21 -7.10
C HIS A 205 -38.32 -55.56 -6.57
N HIS A 206 -39.26 -54.61 -6.37
CA HIS A 206 -40.66 -54.68 -6.88
C HIS A 206 -41.54 -53.43 -6.59
N GLN A 207 -42.80 -53.46 -7.04
CA GLN A 207 -43.61 -52.33 -7.54
C GLN A 207 -44.42 -51.50 -6.52
N LYS A 208 -44.57 -50.21 -6.88
CA LYS A 208 -45.69 -49.25 -6.66
C LYS A 208 -46.86 -49.65 -5.74
N ASP A 209 -47.23 -48.73 -4.83
CA ASP A 209 -48.47 -47.94 -5.01
C ASP A 209 -48.41 -46.53 -4.33
N LYS A 210 -49.45 -45.70 -4.54
CA LYS A 210 -49.51 -44.25 -4.26
C LYS A 210 -50.04 -43.87 -2.87
N SER A 211 -49.58 -42.73 -2.32
CA SER A 211 -50.46 -41.59 -1.92
C SER A 211 -49.65 -40.33 -1.55
N VAL A 212 -50.33 -39.20 -1.35
CA VAL A 212 -49.79 -37.82 -1.35
C VAL A 212 -49.79 -37.20 0.06
N ILE A 213 -48.82 -36.32 0.37
CA ILE A 213 -49.01 -35.01 1.07
C ILE A 213 -47.75 -34.13 0.89
N THR A 214 -47.94 -32.82 1.00
CA THR A 214 -47.09 -31.71 0.48
C THR A 214 -45.83 -31.35 1.27
N ALA A 215 -44.81 -30.85 0.56
CA ALA A 215 -43.60 -30.23 1.12
C ALA A 215 -43.74 -28.71 1.31
N ALA A 216 -43.10 -28.16 2.35
CA ALA A 216 -42.90 -26.72 2.55
C ALA A 216 -41.54 -26.25 1.97
N THR A 217 -41.44 -24.98 1.58
CA THR A 217 -40.30 -24.44 0.81
C THR A 217 -39.23 -23.80 1.71
N PRO A 218 -37.91 -24.02 1.48
CA PRO A 218 -36.84 -23.37 2.24
C PRO A 218 -36.56 -21.92 1.79
N VAL A 219 -35.97 -21.13 2.71
CA VAL A 219 -35.77 -19.68 2.59
C VAL A 219 -34.43 -19.33 1.92
N SER A 220 -34.41 -18.28 1.09
CA SER A 220 -33.22 -17.79 0.36
C SER A 220 -32.30 -16.90 1.20
N THR A 221 -30.99 -16.98 0.97
CA THR A 221 -29.95 -16.09 1.51
C THR A 221 -29.98 -14.69 0.86
N ALA A 222 -29.39 -13.70 1.55
CA ALA A 222 -29.54 -12.27 1.24
C ALA A 222 -28.34 -11.67 0.46
N PRO A 223 -28.56 -10.63 -0.39
CA PRO A 223 -27.52 -9.99 -1.20
C PRO A 223 -26.73 -8.89 -0.44
N SER A 224 -25.53 -8.57 -0.94
CA SER A 224 -24.65 -7.52 -0.41
C SER A 224 -25.09 -6.09 -0.78
N LEU A 225 -24.78 -5.12 0.09
CA LEU A 225 -25.29 -3.74 0.02
C LEU A 225 -24.19 -2.68 -0.19
N ASN A 226 -24.53 -1.63 -0.94
CA ASN A 226 -23.66 -0.48 -1.17
C ASN A 226 -23.58 0.41 0.10
N PRO A 227 -22.38 0.67 0.68
CA PRO A 227 -22.27 1.27 2.01
C PRO A 227 -22.70 2.75 2.11
N SER A 228 -22.73 3.49 0.98
CA SER A 228 -22.94 4.95 0.90
C SER A 228 -24.40 5.42 0.75
N ALA A 229 -25.38 4.51 0.66
CA ALA A 229 -26.78 4.89 0.49
C ALA A 229 -27.39 5.56 1.73
N MET A 230 -28.04 6.72 1.54
CA MET A 230 -28.79 7.41 2.59
C MET A 230 -30.05 6.61 2.98
N PRO A 231 -30.36 6.39 4.28
CA PRO A 231 -31.56 5.68 4.70
C PRO A 231 -32.85 6.43 4.34
N ALA A 232 -33.86 5.70 3.84
CA ALA A 232 -35.17 6.26 3.49
C ALA A 232 -35.82 7.02 4.66
N ALA A 233 -36.61 8.05 4.36
CA ALA A 233 -37.27 8.90 5.35
C ALA A 233 -38.18 8.10 6.31
N ARG A 234 -38.40 8.64 7.51
CA ARG A 234 -39.36 8.03 8.46
C ARG A 234 -40.78 8.37 8.04
N VAL A 235 -41.65 7.37 7.99
CA VAL A 235 -43.09 7.54 7.72
C VAL A 235 -43.82 7.72 9.06
N ALA A 236 -44.76 8.66 9.15
CA ALA A 236 -45.54 8.85 10.36
C ALA A 236 -46.53 7.69 10.55
N GLY A 237 -46.57 7.11 11.77
CA GLY A 237 -47.47 6.00 12.10
C GLY A 237 -47.01 4.60 11.65
N GLN A 238 -45.84 4.48 11.02
CA GLN A 238 -45.24 3.18 10.67
C GLN A 238 -43.78 3.13 11.15
N TYR A 239 -43.40 2.01 11.76
CA TYR A 239 -42.03 1.76 12.19
C TYR A 239 -41.30 0.89 11.17
N ALA A 240 -40.06 1.24 10.85
CA ALA A 240 -39.20 0.47 9.94
C ALA A 240 -37.82 0.31 10.57
N SER A 241 -37.25 -0.89 10.51
CA SER A 241 -35.97 -1.19 11.17
C SER A 241 -34.84 -0.35 10.55
N PRO A 242 -33.76 -0.02 11.31
CA PRO A 242 -32.65 0.76 10.78
C PRO A 242 -32.02 0.14 9.53
N TYR A 243 -31.94 -1.20 9.50
CA TYR A 243 -31.46 -1.96 8.35
C TYR A 243 -32.44 -1.90 7.16
N ALA A 244 -33.74 -2.10 7.40
CA ALA A 244 -34.78 -1.97 6.37
C ALA A 244 -34.78 -0.58 5.72
N ARG A 245 -34.63 0.48 6.51
CA ARG A 245 -34.52 1.86 5.99
C ARG A 245 -33.27 2.10 5.16
N LYS A 246 -32.13 1.48 5.50
CA LYS A 246 -30.90 1.56 4.70
C LYS A 246 -31.06 0.81 3.38
N VAL A 247 -31.63 -0.40 3.41
CA VAL A 247 -31.97 -1.19 2.22
C VAL A 247 -32.93 -0.40 1.32
N ALA A 248 -34.01 0.17 1.87
CA ALA A 248 -35.00 0.93 1.11
C ALA A 248 -34.40 2.17 0.45
N GLY A 249 -33.55 2.90 1.17
CA GLY A 249 -32.81 4.03 0.64
C GLY A 249 -31.85 3.64 -0.49
N SER A 250 -31.18 2.48 -0.38
CA SER A 250 -30.30 1.95 -1.44
C SER A 250 -31.05 1.44 -2.67
N MET A 251 -32.32 1.06 -2.51
CA MET A 251 -33.16 0.49 -3.57
C MET A 251 -34.21 1.47 -4.15
N GLY A 252 -34.32 2.68 -3.60
CA GLY A 252 -35.33 3.67 -4.00
C GLY A 252 -36.77 3.29 -3.63
N VAL A 253 -36.96 2.44 -2.61
CA VAL A 253 -38.28 1.90 -2.23
C VAL A 253 -39.01 2.85 -1.27
N ASP A 254 -40.24 3.20 -1.64
CA ASP A 254 -41.15 4.01 -0.83
C ASP A 254 -41.76 3.19 0.31
N LEU A 255 -41.26 3.43 1.54
CA LEU A 255 -41.71 2.72 2.74
C LEU A 255 -43.19 2.91 3.06
N SER A 256 -43.82 4.01 2.64
CA SER A 256 -45.24 4.28 2.94
C SER A 256 -46.21 3.29 2.30
N LYS A 257 -45.75 2.56 1.28
CA LYS A 257 -46.51 1.56 0.52
C LYS A 257 -46.28 0.13 1.02
N LEU A 258 -45.46 -0.06 2.05
CA LEU A 258 -45.15 -1.38 2.61
C LEU A 258 -45.93 -1.64 3.89
N ARG A 259 -46.25 -2.92 4.12
CA ARG A 259 -46.83 -3.41 5.37
C ARG A 259 -45.78 -4.24 6.08
N GLY A 260 -45.39 -3.84 7.29
CA GLY A 260 -44.31 -4.51 8.01
C GLY A 260 -44.70 -5.89 8.53
N THR A 261 -43.83 -6.88 8.33
CA THR A 261 -44.01 -8.25 8.81
C THR A 261 -43.30 -8.54 10.14
N GLY A 262 -42.47 -7.62 10.62
CA GLY A 262 -41.78 -7.75 11.91
C GLY A 262 -42.68 -7.56 13.14
N PRO A 263 -42.14 -7.80 14.35
CA PRO A 263 -42.87 -7.62 15.61
C PRO A 263 -43.54 -6.25 15.70
N GLN A 264 -44.78 -6.21 16.19
CA GLN A 264 -45.62 -4.99 16.26
C GLN A 264 -45.85 -4.28 14.90
N GLY A 265 -45.69 -4.99 13.77
CA GLY A 265 -45.91 -4.44 12.43
C GLY A 265 -44.74 -3.62 11.88
N VAL A 266 -43.53 -3.80 12.43
CA VAL A 266 -42.31 -3.12 11.98
C VAL A 266 -41.91 -3.62 10.58
N ILE A 267 -41.63 -2.71 9.65
CA ILE A 267 -41.08 -3.02 8.33
C ILE A 267 -39.65 -3.53 8.49
N VAL A 268 -39.41 -4.78 8.10
CA VAL A 268 -38.09 -5.44 8.12
C VAL A 268 -37.45 -5.43 6.73
N ALA A 269 -36.16 -5.76 6.64
CA ALA A 269 -35.45 -5.69 5.36
C ALA A 269 -36.01 -6.64 4.30
N ASN A 270 -36.60 -7.77 4.72
CA ASN A 270 -37.26 -8.70 3.80
C ASN A 270 -38.47 -8.05 3.08
N ASP A 271 -39.27 -7.25 3.79
CA ASP A 271 -40.42 -6.54 3.21
C ASP A 271 -39.98 -5.57 2.09
N VAL A 272 -38.82 -4.94 2.28
CA VAL A 272 -38.21 -4.03 1.32
C VAL A 272 -37.58 -4.76 0.14
N LEU A 273 -36.92 -5.90 0.39
CA LEU A 273 -36.35 -6.75 -0.66
C LEU A 273 -37.45 -7.35 -1.55
N SER A 274 -38.58 -7.73 -0.96
CA SER A 274 -39.78 -8.21 -1.65
C SER A 274 -40.59 -7.11 -2.36
N ALA A 275 -40.28 -5.83 -2.15
CA ALA A 275 -41.00 -4.71 -2.76
C ALA A 275 -40.61 -4.41 -4.22
N ARG A 276 -39.51 -5.00 -4.72
CA ARG A 276 -39.24 -4.99 -6.15
C ARG A 276 -40.23 -5.93 -6.85
N PRO A 277 -40.87 -5.55 -7.96
CA PRO A 277 -41.43 -6.55 -8.86
C PRO A 277 -40.27 -7.49 -9.24
N SER A 278 -40.44 -8.79 -9.03
CA SER A 278 -39.40 -9.75 -9.34
C SER A 278 -39.13 -9.72 -10.85
N MET A 279 -37.97 -10.21 -11.31
CA MET A 279 -37.78 -10.38 -12.76
C MET A 279 -38.84 -11.33 -13.37
N LYS A 280 -39.52 -12.14 -12.55
CA LYS A 280 -40.68 -12.94 -12.97
C LYS A 280 -41.87 -12.04 -13.30
N ASP A 281 -42.18 -11.06 -12.45
CA ASP A 281 -43.28 -10.11 -12.63
C ASP A 281 -43.00 -9.13 -13.79
N VAL A 282 -41.76 -8.64 -13.90
CA VAL A 282 -41.34 -7.81 -15.04
C VAL A 282 -41.39 -8.63 -16.34
N ALA A 283 -40.96 -9.89 -16.34
CA ALA A 283 -41.07 -10.78 -17.50
C ALA A 283 -42.52 -11.20 -17.83
N HIS A 284 -43.47 -11.08 -16.90
CA HIS A 284 -44.91 -11.21 -17.19
C HIS A 284 -45.52 -9.89 -17.69
N SER A 285 -44.86 -8.75 -17.49
CA SER A 285 -45.31 -7.43 -18.02
C SER A 285 -44.76 -7.10 -19.40
N LEU A 286 -43.68 -7.76 -19.83
CA LEU A 286 -43.26 -7.78 -21.23
C LEU A 286 -44.22 -8.66 -22.04
N PRO A 287 -44.56 -8.30 -23.30
CA PRO A 287 -45.41 -9.13 -24.15
C PRO A 287 -44.72 -10.47 -24.43
N GLN A 288 -45.12 -11.52 -23.71
CA GLN A 288 -44.65 -12.87 -23.96
C GLN A 288 -45.22 -13.36 -25.28
N VAL A 289 -44.36 -13.43 -26.29
CA VAL A 289 -44.66 -14.17 -27.52
C VAL A 289 -44.63 -15.65 -27.18
N GLU A 290 -45.78 -16.33 -27.20
CA GLU A 290 -45.83 -17.78 -27.08
C GLU A 290 -45.14 -18.41 -28.31
N VAL A 291 -43.92 -18.91 -28.11
CA VAL A 291 -43.18 -19.63 -29.15
C VAL A 291 -43.57 -21.11 -29.08
N ALA A 292 -44.33 -21.57 -30.06
CA ALA A 292 -44.77 -22.97 -30.13
C ALA A 292 -43.57 -23.93 -30.29
N GLY A 293 -43.36 -24.82 -29.31
CA GLY A 293 -42.30 -25.83 -29.35
C GLY A 293 -42.05 -26.52 -28.00
N ASN A 294 -41.25 -27.57 -28.00
CA ASN A 294 -40.82 -28.27 -26.78
C ASN A 294 -39.58 -27.58 -26.19
N GLY A 295 -39.76 -26.77 -25.14
CA GLY A 295 -38.68 -26.08 -24.45
C GLY A 295 -38.03 -26.90 -23.33
N ARG A 296 -36.77 -26.56 -22.99
CA ARG A 296 -36.11 -26.97 -21.74
C ARG A 296 -35.73 -25.75 -20.91
N ASN A 297 -35.48 -25.96 -19.62
CA ASN A 297 -34.90 -24.91 -18.77
C ASN A 297 -33.51 -24.49 -19.28
N MET A 298 -33.22 -23.20 -19.19
CA MET A 298 -31.89 -22.65 -19.41
C MET A 298 -30.95 -23.07 -18.26
N THR A 299 -29.75 -23.51 -18.62
CA THR A 299 -28.62 -23.72 -17.72
C THR A 299 -28.17 -22.40 -17.07
N ALA A 300 -27.35 -22.47 -16.02
CA ALA A 300 -26.80 -21.29 -15.36
C ALA A 300 -25.99 -20.40 -16.34
N MET A 301 -25.19 -21.03 -17.22
CA MET A 301 -24.41 -20.33 -18.25
C MET A 301 -25.32 -19.61 -19.25
N GLU A 302 -26.36 -20.26 -19.76
CA GLU A 302 -27.31 -19.64 -20.70
C GLU A 302 -28.04 -18.45 -20.07
N LYS A 303 -28.39 -18.53 -18.77
CA LYS A 303 -28.98 -17.40 -18.02
C LYS A 303 -27.99 -16.24 -17.88
N ALA A 304 -26.72 -16.52 -17.58
CA ALA A 304 -25.68 -15.51 -17.47
C ALA A 304 -25.40 -14.82 -18.82
N VAL A 305 -25.34 -15.58 -19.92
CA VAL A 305 -25.21 -15.05 -21.28
C VAL A 305 -26.40 -14.17 -21.64
N ALA A 306 -27.64 -14.63 -21.40
CA ALA A 306 -28.83 -13.83 -21.68
C ALA A 306 -28.85 -12.50 -20.91
N HIS A 307 -28.45 -12.52 -19.62
CA HIS A 307 -28.34 -11.29 -18.82
C HIS A 307 -27.26 -10.33 -19.35
N SER A 308 -26.07 -10.86 -19.66
CA SER A 308 -24.94 -10.06 -20.19
C SER A 308 -25.24 -9.46 -21.57
N MET A 309 -25.83 -10.23 -22.47
CA MET A 309 -26.22 -9.75 -23.80
C MET A 309 -27.36 -8.73 -23.72
N THR A 310 -28.31 -8.89 -22.78
CA THR A 310 -29.34 -7.86 -22.54
C THR A 310 -28.71 -6.55 -22.03
N ALA A 311 -27.72 -6.63 -21.14
CA ALA A 311 -27.00 -5.45 -20.66
C ALA A 311 -26.16 -4.76 -21.75
N SER A 312 -25.64 -5.53 -22.72
CA SER A 312 -24.87 -5.01 -23.86
C SER A 312 -25.71 -4.11 -24.78
N LEU A 313 -27.04 -4.29 -24.84
CA LEU A 313 -27.96 -3.40 -25.57
C LEU A 313 -27.99 -1.96 -25.03
N THR A 314 -27.38 -1.69 -23.87
CA THR A 314 -27.23 -0.33 -23.33
C THR A 314 -26.03 0.44 -23.90
N LEU A 315 -25.20 -0.19 -24.72
CA LEU A 315 -24.06 0.45 -25.40
C LEU A 315 -24.51 0.93 -26.80
N PRO A 316 -24.45 2.24 -27.10
CA PRO A 316 -24.61 2.72 -28.47
C PRO A 316 -23.33 2.39 -29.25
N THR A 317 -23.32 1.24 -29.94
CA THR A 317 -22.13 0.77 -30.64
C THR A 317 -22.06 1.24 -32.08
N PHE A 318 -20.82 1.36 -32.58
CA PHE A 318 -20.48 1.47 -33.99
C PHE A 318 -19.27 0.58 -34.28
N ASP A 319 -19.02 0.25 -35.54
CA ASP A 319 -17.91 -0.60 -35.94
C ASP A 319 -17.01 0.03 -37.03
N VAL A 320 -15.73 -0.35 -37.01
CA VAL A 320 -14.71 0.11 -37.97
C VAL A 320 -13.80 -1.07 -38.30
N THR A 321 -13.50 -1.28 -39.59
CA THR A 321 -12.68 -2.42 -40.06
C THR A 321 -11.45 -1.97 -40.83
N PHE A 322 -10.30 -2.57 -40.52
CA PHE A 322 -9.06 -2.47 -41.31
C PHE A 322 -8.63 -3.86 -41.77
N ASN A 323 -8.06 -3.98 -42.97
CA ASN A 323 -7.40 -5.21 -43.43
C ASN A 323 -5.89 -5.10 -43.15
N ILE A 324 -5.33 -6.08 -42.44
CA ILE A 324 -3.96 -6.09 -41.93
C ILE A 324 -3.23 -7.34 -42.46
N LYS A 325 -1.95 -7.24 -42.82
CA LYS A 325 -1.12 -8.34 -43.35
C LYS A 325 -0.25 -8.97 -42.24
N PRO A 326 -0.66 -10.11 -41.64
CA PRO A 326 -0.02 -10.63 -40.43
C PRO A 326 1.19 -11.54 -40.69
N GLU A 327 1.60 -11.75 -41.94
CA GLU A 327 2.54 -12.81 -42.33
C GLU A 327 3.91 -12.66 -41.64
N LYS A 328 4.41 -11.41 -41.56
CA LYS A 328 5.62 -11.08 -40.79
C LYS A 328 5.44 -11.36 -39.30
N LEU A 329 4.33 -10.93 -38.70
CA LEU A 329 4.03 -11.15 -37.28
C LEU A 329 4.00 -12.64 -36.94
N ILE A 330 3.36 -13.44 -37.80
CA ILE A 330 3.27 -14.90 -37.66
C ILE A 330 4.67 -15.53 -37.75
N ALA A 331 5.51 -15.09 -38.69
CA ALA A 331 6.88 -15.57 -38.82
C ALA A 331 7.74 -15.23 -37.59
N ALA A 332 7.69 -13.98 -37.11
CA ALA A 332 8.42 -13.51 -35.94
C ALA A 332 7.97 -14.20 -34.64
N ALA A 333 6.66 -14.31 -34.41
CA ALA A 333 6.10 -15.04 -33.27
C ALA A 333 6.52 -16.51 -33.27
N LYS A 334 6.47 -17.18 -34.44
CA LYS A 334 6.93 -18.57 -34.59
C LYS A 334 8.43 -18.73 -34.31
N ALA A 335 9.27 -17.80 -34.76
CA ALA A 335 10.71 -17.83 -34.50
C ALA A 335 11.02 -17.77 -32.99
N ARG A 336 10.23 -17.02 -32.21
CA ARG A 336 10.34 -16.88 -30.75
C ARG A 336 9.54 -17.88 -29.94
N LYS A 337 8.86 -18.83 -30.58
CA LYS A 337 7.95 -19.80 -29.92
C LYS A 337 6.78 -19.14 -29.16
N VAL A 338 6.41 -17.92 -29.55
CA VAL A 338 5.26 -17.17 -29.02
C VAL A 338 4.04 -17.42 -29.89
N SER A 339 2.87 -17.52 -29.28
CA SER A 339 1.61 -17.69 -30.01
C SER A 339 1.19 -16.39 -30.69
N VAL A 340 0.61 -16.50 -31.89
CA VAL A 340 0.14 -15.34 -32.67
C VAL A 340 -0.89 -14.53 -31.89
N THR A 341 -1.73 -15.17 -31.08
CA THR A 341 -2.68 -14.50 -30.19
C THR A 341 -2.01 -13.60 -29.16
N VAL A 342 -0.94 -14.07 -28.49
CA VAL A 342 -0.16 -13.26 -27.53
C VAL A 342 0.55 -12.11 -28.24
N ALA A 343 1.12 -12.36 -29.42
CA ALA A 343 1.76 -11.33 -30.22
C ALA A 343 0.77 -10.23 -30.65
N ILE A 344 -0.44 -10.60 -31.10
CA ILE A 344 -1.51 -9.64 -31.42
C ILE A 344 -1.98 -8.88 -30.16
N ALA A 345 -2.08 -9.54 -29.01
CA ALA A 345 -2.44 -8.86 -27.75
C ALA A 345 -1.39 -7.80 -27.34
N LYS A 346 -0.09 -8.12 -27.44
CA LYS A 346 0.98 -7.14 -27.19
C LYS A 346 0.97 -6.01 -28.24
N ALA A 347 0.75 -6.31 -29.52
CA ALA A 347 0.60 -5.31 -30.57
C ALA A 347 -0.56 -4.34 -30.30
N CYS A 348 -1.71 -4.86 -29.86
CA CYS A 348 -2.86 -4.06 -29.43
C CYS A 348 -2.51 -3.14 -28.25
N SER A 349 -1.77 -3.66 -27.27
CA SER A 349 -1.30 -2.86 -26.12
C SER A 349 -0.35 -1.74 -26.54
N ILE A 350 0.59 -2.00 -27.45
CA ILE A 350 1.53 -0.99 -27.96
C ILE A 350 0.80 0.10 -28.76
N ALA A 351 -0.20 -0.27 -29.57
CA ALA A 351 -1.08 0.70 -30.21
C ALA A 351 -1.86 1.52 -29.16
N MET A 352 -2.34 0.88 -28.09
CA MET A 352 -3.17 1.51 -27.07
C MET A 352 -2.40 2.52 -26.20
N LEU A 353 -1.08 2.36 -26.04
CA LEU A 353 -0.21 3.38 -25.42
C LEU A 353 -0.22 4.71 -26.19
N LYS A 354 -0.43 4.70 -27.51
CA LYS A 354 -0.61 5.92 -28.33
C LYS A 354 -2.05 6.44 -28.33
N HIS A 355 -3.03 5.56 -28.08
CA HIS A 355 -4.46 5.85 -28.15
C HIS A 355 -5.17 5.43 -26.85
N PRO A 356 -4.84 6.03 -25.68
CA PRO A 356 -5.31 5.57 -24.37
C PRO A 356 -6.84 5.64 -24.21
N THR A 357 -7.52 6.45 -25.00
CA THR A 357 -8.99 6.55 -25.01
C THR A 357 -9.70 5.24 -25.37
N LEU A 358 -9.04 4.32 -26.10
CA LEU A 358 -9.54 2.98 -26.38
C LEU A 358 -9.55 2.06 -25.12
N ASN A 359 -8.80 2.43 -24.07
CA ASN A 359 -8.76 1.70 -22.80
C ASN A 359 -9.73 2.27 -21.75
N ASN A 360 -10.37 3.41 -22.00
CA ASN A 360 -11.32 4.03 -21.08
C ASN A 360 -12.61 3.20 -20.94
N CYS A 361 -13.51 3.56 -20.03
CA CYS A 361 -14.88 3.03 -20.05
C CYS A 361 -15.92 4.04 -19.55
N TYR A 362 -17.16 3.89 -19.99
CA TYR A 362 -18.29 4.67 -19.49
C TYR A 362 -18.81 4.07 -18.18
N GLN A 363 -18.79 4.87 -17.11
CA GLN A 363 -19.47 4.61 -15.85
C GLN A 363 -20.84 5.32 -15.88
N PRO A 364 -21.96 4.59 -15.65
CA PRO A 364 -23.28 5.20 -15.62
C PRO A 364 -23.40 6.39 -14.67
N VAL A 365 -24.36 7.27 -14.98
CA VAL A 365 -24.75 8.53 -14.32
C VAL A 365 -24.15 9.79 -14.97
N ASP A 366 -22.86 9.88 -15.27
CA ASP A 366 -22.24 10.99 -16.06
C ASP A 366 -20.72 10.87 -16.31
N LYS A 367 -20.09 9.70 -16.16
CA LYS A 367 -18.63 9.62 -15.97
C LYS A 367 -17.90 8.74 -16.99
N ILE A 368 -16.76 9.22 -17.47
CA ILE A 368 -15.73 8.39 -18.13
C ILE A 368 -14.66 8.04 -17.10
N VAL A 369 -14.22 6.78 -17.10
CA VAL A 369 -13.12 6.28 -16.27
C VAL A 369 -11.93 6.00 -17.17
N GLU A 370 -10.84 6.70 -16.91
CA GLU A 370 -9.55 6.50 -17.58
C GLU A 370 -8.77 5.39 -16.87
N ARG A 371 -8.05 4.55 -17.64
CA ARG A 371 -7.36 3.36 -17.12
C ARG A 371 -5.97 3.24 -17.76
N GLY A 372 -4.94 3.06 -16.93
CA GLY A 372 -3.55 2.89 -17.39
C GLY A 372 -3.11 1.44 -17.62
N ASN A 373 -3.77 0.47 -16.98
CA ASN A 373 -3.45 -0.95 -17.11
C ASN A 373 -4.09 -1.56 -18.38
N HIS A 374 -3.36 -2.39 -19.13
CA HIS A 374 -3.88 -3.11 -20.28
C HIS A 374 -4.16 -4.58 -19.89
N ASP A 375 -5.40 -4.84 -19.47
CA ASP A 375 -5.85 -6.18 -19.07
C ASP A 375 -6.79 -6.75 -20.14
N PHE A 376 -6.26 -7.49 -21.11
CA PHE A 376 -7.06 -7.91 -22.26
C PHE A 376 -7.69 -9.27 -22.06
N GLY A 377 -9.02 -9.31 -22.13
CA GLY A 377 -9.79 -10.54 -22.23
C GLY A 377 -9.62 -11.17 -23.61
N ILE A 378 -9.33 -12.47 -23.68
CA ILE A 378 -9.21 -13.19 -24.95
C ILE A 378 -10.29 -14.27 -24.98
N ALA A 379 -11.24 -14.14 -25.90
CA ALA A 379 -12.37 -15.05 -26.01
C ALA A 379 -11.94 -16.43 -26.54
N VAL A 380 -12.16 -17.48 -25.75
CA VAL A 380 -11.84 -18.88 -26.10
C VAL A 380 -13.07 -19.78 -25.95
N ALA A 381 -13.19 -20.76 -26.85
CA ALA A 381 -14.20 -21.81 -26.72
C ALA A 381 -13.85 -22.76 -25.57
N ALA A 382 -14.85 -23.13 -24.76
CA ALA A 382 -14.69 -24.09 -23.67
C ALA A 382 -15.11 -25.51 -24.11
N ASP A 383 -14.51 -26.51 -23.47
CA ASP A 383 -14.84 -27.91 -23.70
C ASP A 383 -16.29 -28.18 -23.25
N GLY A 384 -17.04 -28.94 -24.06
CA GLY A 384 -18.49 -29.08 -23.87
C GLY A 384 -19.31 -27.84 -24.26
N GLY A 385 -18.72 -26.89 -25.00
CA GLY A 385 -19.40 -25.72 -25.57
C GLY A 385 -19.35 -24.46 -24.70
N GLY A 386 -19.88 -23.36 -25.22
CA GLY A 386 -19.84 -22.06 -24.55
C GLY A 386 -18.51 -21.32 -24.70
N LEU A 387 -18.46 -20.10 -24.14
CA LEU A 387 -17.34 -19.16 -24.28
C LEU A 387 -16.82 -18.77 -22.90
N VAL A 388 -15.49 -18.71 -22.76
CA VAL A 388 -14.79 -18.19 -21.57
C VAL A 388 -13.82 -17.10 -22.04
N VAL A 389 -13.56 -16.11 -21.18
CA VAL A 389 -12.68 -14.97 -21.49
C VAL A 389 -11.59 -14.87 -20.42
N PRO A 390 -10.52 -15.69 -20.47
CA PRO A 390 -9.31 -15.45 -19.69
C PRO A 390 -8.73 -14.06 -19.98
N VAL A 391 -8.19 -13.41 -18.95
CA VAL A 391 -7.63 -12.06 -19.02
C VAL A 391 -6.12 -12.10 -18.83
N LEU A 392 -5.37 -11.68 -19.86
CA LEU A 392 -3.94 -11.39 -19.71
C LEU A 392 -3.79 -10.03 -19.03
N ARG A 393 -3.20 -10.01 -17.83
CA ARG A 393 -3.03 -8.82 -16.99
C ARG A 393 -1.72 -8.07 -17.24
N GLY A 394 -1.76 -6.74 -17.27
CA GLY A 394 -0.57 -5.86 -17.34
C GLY A 394 0.25 -6.06 -18.61
N ILE A 395 -0.41 -6.14 -19.77
CA ILE A 395 0.23 -6.46 -21.06
C ILE A 395 1.24 -5.40 -21.48
N GLU A 396 1.06 -4.15 -21.05
CA GLU A 396 1.98 -3.05 -21.33
C GLU A 396 3.36 -3.28 -20.71
N GLN A 397 3.42 -3.83 -19.48
CA GLN A 397 4.65 -4.01 -18.69
C GLN A 397 5.42 -5.29 -19.04
N LYS A 398 4.73 -6.37 -19.45
CA LYS A 398 5.32 -7.71 -19.60
C LYS A 398 6.03 -7.94 -20.93
N SER A 399 7.06 -8.81 -20.96
CA SER A 399 7.68 -9.28 -22.20
C SER A 399 6.72 -10.22 -22.98
N LEU A 400 7.06 -10.50 -24.24
CA LEU A 400 6.30 -11.48 -25.04
C LEU A 400 6.43 -12.89 -24.47
N GLU A 401 7.58 -13.21 -23.89
CA GLU A 401 7.90 -14.47 -23.24
C GLU A 401 7.07 -14.65 -21.94
N ASP A 402 6.99 -13.63 -21.08
CA ASP A 402 6.17 -13.66 -19.87
C ASP A 402 4.68 -13.80 -20.18
N LEU A 403 4.22 -13.06 -21.21
CA LEU A 403 2.84 -13.17 -21.69
C LEU A 403 2.56 -14.54 -22.29
N GLN A 404 3.53 -15.14 -22.99
CA GLN A 404 3.40 -16.50 -23.50
C GLN A 404 3.39 -17.53 -22.38
N ALA A 405 4.20 -17.37 -21.33
CA ALA A 405 4.18 -18.24 -20.16
C ALA A 405 2.81 -18.19 -19.46
N ALA A 406 2.32 -16.99 -19.14
CA ALA A 406 1.01 -16.77 -18.55
C ALA A 406 -0.13 -17.33 -19.43
N TRP A 407 -0.06 -17.13 -20.75
CA TRP A 407 -1.05 -17.67 -21.69
C TRP A 407 -1.02 -19.21 -21.79
N THR A 408 0.17 -19.82 -21.64
CA THR A 408 0.35 -21.28 -21.70
C THR A 408 -0.32 -21.98 -20.51
N ASP A 409 -0.32 -21.35 -19.34
CA ASP A 409 -1.04 -21.83 -18.15
C ASP A 409 -2.56 -21.50 -18.19
N LEU A 410 -2.91 -20.25 -18.52
CA LEU A 410 -4.32 -19.81 -18.55
C LEU A 410 -5.17 -20.59 -19.56
N MET A 411 -4.63 -20.89 -20.76
CA MET A 411 -5.43 -21.42 -21.87
C MET A 411 -5.98 -22.84 -21.63
N PRO A 412 -5.20 -23.84 -21.15
CA PRO A 412 -5.74 -25.14 -20.76
C PRO A 412 -6.81 -25.03 -19.67
N ARG A 413 -6.56 -24.23 -18.63
CA ARG A 413 -7.49 -24.02 -17.51
C ARG A 413 -8.79 -23.34 -17.96
N ALA A 414 -8.71 -22.39 -18.88
CA ALA A 414 -9.87 -21.74 -19.50
C ALA A 414 -10.78 -22.73 -20.25
N ARG A 415 -10.21 -23.67 -21.02
CA ARG A 415 -10.98 -24.67 -21.78
C ARG A 415 -11.81 -25.57 -20.87
N ILE A 416 -11.22 -26.06 -19.79
CA ILE A 416 -11.90 -26.89 -18.77
C ILE A 416 -12.66 -26.09 -17.72
N ARG A 417 -12.77 -24.76 -17.91
CA ARG A 417 -13.50 -23.81 -17.04
C ARG A 417 -13.00 -23.75 -15.58
N LYS A 418 -11.70 -23.97 -15.36
CA LYS A 418 -10.99 -23.86 -14.06
C LYS A 418 -10.18 -22.56 -13.94
N LEU A 419 -10.84 -21.42 -14.17
CA LEU A 419 -10.25 -20.09 -13.92
C LEU A 419 -10.75 -19.53 -12.59
N ALA A 420 -9.85 -18.94 -11.81
CA ALA A 420 -10.22 -18.18 -10.61
C ALA A 420 -10.96 -16.89 -10.99
N PRO A 421 -11.83 -16.32 -10.13
CA PRO A 421 -12.61 -15.11 -10.44
C PRO A 421 -11.78 -13.92 -10.96
N ALA A 422 -10.57 -13.72 -10.43
CA ALA A 422 -9.66 -12.66 -10.85
C ALA A 422 -9.10 -12.84 -12.28
N GLU A 423 -9.14 -14.06 -12.84
CA GLU A 423 -8.56 -14.40 -14.14
C GLU A 423 -9.54 -14.21 -15.31
N TYR A 424 -10.84 -13.98 -15.05
CA TYR A 424 -11.85 -13.72 -16.08
C TYR A 424 -12.74 -12.48 -15.83
N ALA A 425 -12.70 -11.88 -14.63
CA ALA A 425 -13.46 -10.66 -14.33
C ALA A 425 -12.78 -9.39 -14.90
N ASN A 426 -13.58 -8.37 -15.24
CA ASN A 426 -13.10 -7.01 -15.49
C ASN A 426 -11.87 -6.88 -16.43
N PRO A 427 -11.93 -7.36 -17.69
CA PRO A 427 -10.98 -6.92 -18.72
C PRO A 427 -11.16 -5.43 -19.01
N THR A 428 -10.13 -4.76 -19.52
CA THR A 428 -10.21 -3.37 -20.00
C THR A 428 -10.55 -3.27 -21.49
N PHE A 429 -10.09 -4.25 -22.27
CA PHE A 429 -10.36 -4.44 -23.70
C PHE A 429 -10.54 -5.94 -23.96
N THR A 430 -11.14 -6.33 -25.09
CA THR A 430 -11.37 -7.76 -25.41
C THR A 430 -11.01 -8.08 -26.85
N ILE A 431 -10.44 -9.26 -27.06
CA ILE A 431 -10.08 -9.81 -28.38
C ILE A 431 -10.86 -11.10 -28.61
N SER A 432 -11.54 -11.19 -29.74
CA SER A 432 -12.22 -12.39 -30.23
C SER A 432 -11.61 -12.80 -31.57
N ASN A 433 -11.27 -14.08 -31.73
CA ASN A 433 -10.66 -14.60 -32.95
C ASN A 433 -11.49 -15.76 -33.51
N MET A 434 -12.07 -15.55 -34.69
CA MET A 434 -12.78 -16.59 -35.45
C MET A 434 -12.07 -16.95 -36.77
N GLY A 435 -10.91 -16.35 -37.06
CA GLY A 435 -10.17 -16.61 -38.31
C GLY A 435 -9.77 -18.08 -38.48
N MET A 436 -9.52 -18.80 -37.36
CA MET A 436 -9.25 -20.25 -37.37
C MET A 436 -10.43 -21.12 -37.85
N PHE A 437 -11.65 -20.56 -37.90
CA PHE A 437 -12.85 -21.24 -38.42
C PHE A 437 -13.20 -20.83 -39.86
N GLY A 438 -12.34 -20.07 -40.54
CA GLY A 438 -12.59 -19.60 -41.91
C GLY A 438 -13.66 -18.51 -42.04
N VAL A 439 -14.02 -17.85 -40.94
CA VAL A 439 -15.03 -16.78 -40.91
C VAL A 439 -14.49 -15.54 -41.62
N ALA A 440 -15.10 -15.14 -42.74
CA ALA A 440 -14.66 -13.99 -43.54
C ALA A 440 -14.94 -12.63 -42.88
N HIS A 441 -15.98 -12.53 -42.07
CA HIS A 441 -16.34 -11.32 -41.30
C HIS A 441 -17.23 -11.68 -40.11
N PHE A 442 -17.05 -11.03 -38.97
CA PHE A 442 -18.01 -11.04 -37.87
C PHE A 442 -17.85 -9.78 -37.00
N THR A 443 -18.94 -9.39 -36.34
CA THR A 443 -19.00 -8.29 -35.38
C THR A 443 -19.01 -8.88 -33.97
N ALA A 444 -18.12 -8.43 -33.09
CA ALA A 444 -18.09 -8.87 -31.69
C ALA A 444 -18.89 -7.89 -30.81
N ILE A 445 -19.65 -8.41 -29.84
CA ILE A 445 -20.52 -7.59 -28.99
C ILE A 445 -19.75 -7.20 -27.71
N PRO A 446 -19.48 -5.90 -27.47
CA PRO A 446 -18.85 -5.46 -26.22
C PRO A 446 -19.85 -5.52 -25.07
N THR A 447 -19.35 -5.82 -23.86
CA THR A 447 -20.13 -5.77 -22.63
C THR A 447 -19.89 -4.46 -21.87
N PRO A 448 -20.81 -4.02 -20.98
CA PRO A 448 -20.56 -2.87 -20.11
C PRO A 448 -19.25 -3.04 -19.31
N GLY A 449 -18.41 -1.99 -19.31
CA GLY A 449 -17.12 -1.98 -18.61
C GLY A 449 -15.88 -1.90 -19.51
N ILE A 450 -16.03 -2.01 -20.84
CA ILE A 450 -14.97 -1.78 -21.85
C ILE A 450 -15.43 -0.73 -22.88
N ALA A 451 -14.50 0.04 -23.45
CA ALA A 451 -14.81 0.93 -24.57
C ALA A 451 -14.97 0.19 -25.90
N ALA A 452 -14.27 -0.93 -26.09
CA ALA A 452 -14.17 -1.60 -27.37
C ALA A 452 -13.86 -3.10 -27.25
N ILE A 453 -14.28 -3.86 -28.26
CA ILE A 453 -13.92 -5.26 -28.51
C ILE A 453 -13.42 -5.41 -29.95
N MET A 454 -12.37 -6.21 -30.14
CA MET A 454 -11.76 -6.47 -31.45
C MET A 454 -12.08 -7.88 -31.94
N ALA A 455 -12.56 -7.98 -33.17
CA ALA A 455 -12.86 -9.21 -33.90
C ALA A 455 -11.80 -9.47 -34.98
N ILE A 456 -11.21 -10.66 -34.98
CA ILE A 456 -10.19 -11.11 -35.94
C ILE A 456 -10.78 -12.20 -36.85
N ALA A 457 -11.01 -11.86 -38.11
CA ALA A 457 -11.53 -12.75 -39.15
C ALA A 457 -10.41 -13.52 -39.88
N ALA A 458 -10.78 -14.40 -40.79
CA ALA A 458 -9.83 -15.19 -41.60
C ALA A 458 -9.12 -14.32 -42.65
N THR A 459 -7.83 -14.57 -42.89
CA THR A 459 -7.03 -13.85 -43.88
C THR A 459 -7.54 -14.10 -45.29
N GLY A 460 -8.02 -13.05 -45.96
CA GLY A 460 -8.38 -13.03 -47.37
C GLY A 460 -7.28 -12.44 -48.26
N ALA A 461 -7.57 -12.23 -49.54
CA ALA A 461 -6.62 -11.67 -50.51
C ALA A 461 -6.12 -10.26 -50.14
N ASP A 462 -6.98 -9.46 -49.50
CA ASP A 462 -6.66 -8.09 -49.06
C ASP A 462 -5.99 -8.03 -47.67
N GLY A 463 -5.83 -9.18 -47.01
CA GLY A 463 -5.31 -9.33 -45.64
C GLY A 463 -6.33 -9.91 -44.66
N MET A 464 -5.97 -9.91 -43.38
CA MET A 464 -6.79 -10.30 -42.22
C MET A 464 -7.70 -9.13 -41.82
N PRO A 465 -9.03 -9.26 -41.94
CA PRO A 465 -9.95 -8.22 -41.49
C PRO A 465 -9.98 -8.16 -39.96
N VAL A 466 -9.70 -6.98 -39.42
CA VAL A 466 -9.79 -6.64 -38.01
C VAL A 466 -10.88 -5.59 -37.84
N ASN A 467 -11.99 -5.99 -37.22
CA ASN A 467 -13.12 -5.13 -36.90
C ASN A 467 -13.05 -4.74 -35.42
N ILE A 468 -13.23 -3.47 -35.10
CA ILE A 468 -13.47 -3.01 -33.73
C ILE A 468 -14.91 -2.56 -33.62
N THR A 469 -15.63 -3.11 -32.66
CA THR A 469 -16.94 -2.61 -32.22
C THR A 469 -16.76 -1.82 -30.93
N ALA A 470 -17.16 -0.55 -30.92
CA ALA A 470 -16.85 0.39 -29.83
C ALA A 470 -18.08 1.18 -29.34
N ASP A 471 -18.05 1.56 -28.06
CA ASP A 471 -19.07 2.39 -27.40
C ASP A 471 -18.89 3.87 -27.78
N HIS A 472 -19.88 4.42 -28.50
CA HIS A 472 -19.86 5.80 -28.98
C HIS A 472 -19.94 6.85 -27.85
N ARG A 473 -20.17 6.45 -26.59
CA ARG A 473 -20.05 7.33 -25.41
C ARG A 473 -18.61 7.58 -25.00
N VAL A 474 -17.68 6.69 -25.37
CA VAL A 474 -16.28 6.75 -24.93
C VAL A 474 -15.36 7.17 -26.07
N VAL A 475 -15.57 6.63 -27.27
CA VAL A 475 -14.74 6.89 -28.46
C VAL A 475 -15.59 7.18 -29.68
N ASN A 476 -15.00 7.78 -30.72
CA ASN A 476 -15.66 8.07 -31.99
C ASN A 476 -14.93 7.36 -33.15
N GLY A 477 -15.50 7.41 -34.35
CA GLY A 477 -14.92 6.79 -35.55
C GLY A 477 -13.48 7.21 -35.86
N ALA A 478 -13.10 8.47 -35.58
CA ALA A 478 -11.74 8.94 -35.81
C ALA A 478 -10.73 8.33 -34.83
N HIS A 479 -11.08 8.21 -33.54
CA HIS A 479 -10.23 7.56 -32.55
C HIS A 479 -9.97 6.08 -32.90
N VAL A 480 -11.03 5.35 -33.28
CA VAL A 480 -10.92 3.93 -33.65
C VAL A 480 -10.15 3.74 -34.96
N ALA A 481 -10.36 4.61 -35.95
CA ALA A 481 -9.61 4.57 -37.21
C ALA A 481 -8.11 4.89 -37.03
N ALA A 482 -7.76 5.85 -36.16
CA ALA A 482 -6.38 6.18 -35.83
C ALA A 482 -5.68 5.01 -35.10
N TYR A 483 -6.35 4.40 -34.13
CA TYR A 483 -5.87 3.18 -33.46
C TYR A 483 -5.65 2.03 -34.43
N LEU A 484 -6.60 1.75 -35.33
CA LEU A 484 -6.47 0.68 -36.33
C LEU A 484 -5.35 0.96 -37.36
N ALA A 485 -5.11 2.23 -37.71
CA ALA A 485 -4.01 2.60 -38.59
C ALA A 485 -2.63 2.33 -37.95
N ASP A 486 -2.45 2.71 -36.68
CA ASP A 486 -1.22 2.40 -35.94
C ASP A 486 -1.08 0.89 -35.68
N LEU A 487 -2.15 0.20 -35.28
CA LEU A 487 -2.15 -1.25 -35.08
C LEU A 487 -1.78 -2.01 -36.37
N LYS A 488 -2.26 -1.55 -37.53
CA LYS A 488 -1.86 -2.08 -38.83
C LYS A 488 -0.34 -1.94 -39.06
N GLN A 489 0.23 -0.76 -38.79
CA GLN A 489 1.69 -0.57 -38.91
C GLN A 489 2.47 -1.48 -37.96
N ILE A 490 2.03 -1.59 -36.71
CA ILE A 490 2.66 -2.43 -35.68
C ILE A 490 2.62 -3.92 -36.08
N ILE A 491 1.49 -4.43 -36.56
CA ILE A 491 1.36 -5.84 -37.00
C ILE A 491 2.14 -6.11 -38.31
N GLU A 492 2.21 -5.15 -39.23
CA GLU A 492 2.92 -5.29 -40.51
C GLU A 492 4.44 -5.04 -40.39
N GLN A 493 4.93 -4.60 -39.22
CA GLN A 493 6.33 -4.30 -38.93
C GLN A 493 6.74 -4.81 -37.52
N PRO A 494 6.62 -6.13 -37.23
CA PRO A 494 7.00 -6.72 -35.94
C PRO A 494 8.45 -6.46 -35.55
N GLU A 495 9.36 -6.33 -36.52
CA GLU A 495 10.78 -6.01 -36.30
C GLU A 495 11.01 -4.74 -35.45
N ASN A 496 10.06 -3.79 -35.47
CA ASN A 496 10.19 -2.52 -34.75
C ASN A 496 9.84 -2.59 -33.25
N TRP A 497 9.26 -3.70 -32.77
CA TRP A 497 8.76 -3.79 -31.39
C TRP A 497 8.82 -5.18 -30.77
N MET A 498 8.86 -6.26 -31.55
CA MET A 498 9.04 -7.59 -31.00
C MET A 498 10.46 -7.71 -30.45
N ASP A 499 11.48 -7.47 -31.26
CA ASP A 499 12.90 -7.62 -30.87
C ASP A 499 13.37 -6.58 -29.84
N VAL A 500 12.47 -5.68 -29.45
CA VAL A 500 12.56 -4.83 -28.27
C VAL A 500 12.06 -5.66 -27.06
N ALA A 501 12.98 -6.23 -26.29
CA ALA A 501 12.70 -6.64 -24.91
C ALA A 501 12.01 -5.49 -24.14
N PRO A 502 11.24 -5.72 -23.05
CA PRO A 502 10.83 -4.61 -22.20
C PRO A 502 12.09 -3.82 -21.87
N THR A 503 12.19 -2.59 -22.41
CA THR A 503 13.46 -1.88 -22.40
C THR A 503 13.79 -1.60 -20.96
N SER A 504 14.77 -2.33 -20.43
CA SER A 504 15.45 -1.89 -19.23
C SER A 504 15.78 -0.42 -19.45
N PRO A 505 15.36 0.48 -18.55
CA PRO A 505 15.67 1.90 -18.66
C PRO A 505 17.18 2.18 -18.67
N ILE A 506 17.97 1.15 -18.36
CA ILE A 506 19.38 0.97 -18.70
C ILE A 506 19.48 0.33 -20.11
N PRO A 507 19.87 1.07 -21.17
CA PRO A 507 20.05 0.52 -22.51
C PRO A 507 21.05 -0.63 -22.56
N ALA A 508 20.87 -1.57 -23.49
CA ALA A 508 21.83 -2.65 -23.72
C ALA A 508 23.08 -2.14 -24.46
N GLY A 509 24.27 -2.56 -24.04
CA GLY A 509 25.54 -2.19 -24.67
C GLY A 509 26.77 -2.66 -23.89
N GLU A 510 27.95 -2.42 -24.47
CA GLU A 510 29.25 -2.66 -23.80
C GLU A 510 29.62 -1.45 -22.93
N TRP A 511 29.10 -1.45 -21.70
CA TRP A 511 29.33 -0.41 -20.70
C TRP A 511 30.40 -0.85 -19.69
N ASP A 512 31.18 0.11 -19.17
CA ASP A 512 32.05 -0.16 -18.01
C ASP A 512 31.18 -0.42 -16.76
N PHE A 513 30.06 0.32 -16.65
CA PHE A 513 29.02 0.11 -15.64
C PHE A 513 27.61 0.26 -16.24
N PRO A 514 26.64 -0.61 -15.91
CA PRO A 514 25.27 -0.40 -16.36
C PRO A 514 24.67 0.87 -15.76
N VAL A 515 24.99 1.25 -14.52
CA VAL A 515 24.61 2.55 -13.94
C VAL A 515 25.81 3.27 -13.32
N ILE A 516 25.90 4.59 -13.53
CA ILE A 516 26.79 5.48 -12.77
C ILE A 516 25.98 6.50 -11.97
N VAL A 517 26.28 6.64 -10.69
CA VAL A 517 25.74 7.68 -9.81
C VAL A 517 26.77 8.79 -9.62
N ILE A 518 26.40 10.05 -9.85
CA ILE A 518 27.27 11.22 -9.74
C ILE A 518 26.90 12.01 -8.48
N GLY A 519 27.72 11.88 -7.43
CA GLY A 519 27.54 12.49 -6.12
C GLY A 519 27.18 11.47 -5.04
N GLY A 520 28.07 11.29 -4.06
CA GLY A 520 27.85 10.41 -2.89
C GLY A 520 27.22 11.14 -1.72
N GLY A 521 26.11 11.84 -1.95
CA GLY A 521 25.22 12.34 -0.89
C GLY A 521 23.98 11.45 -0.72
N PRO A 522 23.05 11.77 0.20
CA PRO A 522 21.92 10.90 0.54
C PRO A 522 21.10 10.38 -0.66
N GLY A 523 20.80 11.23 -1.64
CA GLY A 523 20.08 10.79 -2.85
C GLY A 523 20.87 9.86 -3.77
N GLY A 524 22.20 10.00 -3.81
CA GLY A 524 23.07 9.13 -4.60
C GLY A 524 23.39 7.82 -3.88
N GLU A 525 23.70 7.88 -2.58
CA GLU A 525 23.96 6.70 -1.74
C GLU A 525 22.76 5.75 -1.71
N ASP A 526 21.55 6.26 -1.42
CA ASP A 526 20.34 5.43 -1.40
C ASP A 526 20.03 4.84 -2.78
N CYS A 527 20.19 5.61 -3.86
CA CYS A 527 19.99 5.10 -5.22
C CYS A 527 21.00 3.99 -5.58
N ALA A 528 22.28 4.19 -5.24
CA ALA A 528 23.34 3.22 -5.53
C ALA A 528 23.18 1.92 -4.75
N ARG A 529 22.75 1.99 -3.47
CA ARG A 529 22.49 0.83 -2.61
C ARG A 529 21.30 0.03 -3.12
N ASP A 530 20.18 0.70 -3.40
CA ASP A 530 18.93 0.08 -3.86
C ASP A 530 19.11 -0.65 -5.21
N LEU A 531 19.82 -0.04 -6.17
CA LEU A 531 20.21 -0.69 -7.43
C LEU A 531 21.08 -1.95 -7.24
N ILE A 532 22.03 -1.90 -6.30
CA ILE A 532 22.95 -2.99 -5.98
C ILE A 532 22.25 -4.16 -5.29
N GLU A 533 21.30 -3.87 -4.38
CA GLU A 533 20.45 -4.88 -3.74
C GLU A 533 19.61 -5.65 -4.78
N HIS A 534 19.19 -4.98 -5.85
CA HIS A 534 18.54 -5.58 -7.01
C HIS A 534 19.50 -6.10 -8.10
N GLY A 535 20.79 -6.26 -7.77
CA GLY A 535 21.79 -6.92 -8.63
C GLY A 535 22.39 -6.08 -9.76
N THR A 536 22.06 -4.79 -9.85
CA THR A 536 22.65 -3.87 -10.83
C THR A 536 24.02 -3.40 -10.37
N LYS A 537 25.04 -3.51 -11.23
CA LYS A 537 26.39 -2.99 -10.91
C LYS A 537 26.41 -1.46 -10.97
N VAL A 538 26.89 -0.81 -9.92
CA VAL A 538 26.95 0.65 -9.82
C VAL A 538 28.37 1.13 -9.55
N ALA A 539 28.81 2.16 -10.28
CA ALA A 539 29.90 3.02 -9.85
C ALA A 539 29.33 4.33 -9.28
N MET A 540 29.87 4.80 -8.16
CA MET A 540 29.50 6.07 -7.54
C MET A 540 30.69 7.01 -7.57
N ILE A 541 30.59 8.10 -8.34
CA ILE A 541 31.64 9.12 -8.45
C ILE A 541 31.36 10.23 -7.43
N ASN A 542 32.21 10.34 -6.43
CA ASN A 542 32.08 11.32 -5.35
C ASN A 542 33.25 12.31 -5.37
N ASN A 543 33.01 13.59 -5.12
CA ASN A 543 34.07 14.61 -5.19
C ASN A 543 34.93 14.74 -3.91
N ALA A 544 34.87 13.72 -3.04
CA ALA A 544 35.54 13.64 -1.75
C ALA A 544 35.85 12.16 -1.41
N PRO A 545 36.82 11.87 -0.52
CA PRO A 545 37.25 10.49 -0.26
C PRO A 545 36.22 9.67 0.53
N LEU A 546 35.28 10.35 1.21
CA LEU A 546 34.20 9.74 1.99
C LEU A 546 32.83 10.25 1.49
N PRO A 547 31.79 9.39 1.43
CA PRO A 547 30.43 9.76 1.06
C PRO A 547 29.71 10.50 2.20
N GLY A 548 28.40 10.78 2.06
CA GLY A 548 27.56 11.55 2.97
C GLY A 548 27.21 12.96 2.49
N GLY A 549 27.87 13.45 1.43
CA GLY A 549 27.63 14.75 0.80
C GLY A 549 27.62 15.96 1.76
N GLU A 550 26.87 17.01 1.39
CA GLU A 550 26.68 18.20 2.24
C GLU A 550 26.10 17.83 3.61
N CYS A 551 25.08 16.96 3.65
CA CYS A 551 24.34 16.67 4.89
C CYS A 551 25.22 16.06 5.99
N LEU A 552 26.16 15.17 5.64
CA LEU A 552 27.13 14.66 6.61
C LEU A 552 28.21 15.68 6.92
N TRP A 553 28.84 16.30 5.91
CA TRP A 553 30.09 17.02 6.13
C TRP A 553 29.94 18.49 6.50
N ARG A 554 28.90 19.17 5.98
CA ARG A 554 28.76 20.63 6.04
C ARG A 554 27.32 21.12 6.26
N GLY A 555 26.41 20.25 6.71
CA GLY A 555 24.99 20.55 6.88
C GLY A 555 24.39 19.92 8.13
N CYS A 556 23.57 18.89 7.94
CA CYS A 556 22.75 18.26 8.98
C CYS A 556 23.55 17.80 10.21
N ILE A 557 24.50 16.88 10.04
CA ILE A 557 25.19 16.25 11.17
C ILE A 557 26.04 17.25 11.98
N PRO A 558 26.85 18.16 11.37
CA PRO A 558 27.64 19.10 12.16
C PRO A 558 26.78 20.18 12.86
N SER A 559 25.69 20.65 12.24
CA SER A 559 24.76 21.59 12.90
C SER A 559 24.11 20.95 14.13
N LYS A 560 23.68 19.67 14.04
CA LYS A 560 22.98 19.00 15.14
C LYS A 560 23.92 18.65 16.30
N ALA A 561 25.20 18.36 16.03
CA ALA A 561 26.22 18.20 17.06
C ALA A 561 26.46 19.50 17.87
N TRP A 562 26.50 20.66 17.22
CA TRP A 562 26.54 21.96 17.91
C TRP A 562 25.23 22.28 18.63
N ARG A 563 24.07 22.05 17.99
CA ARG A 563 22.73 22.30 18.56
C ARG A 563 22.54 21.57 19.89
N HIS A 564 22.88 20.28 19.97
CA HIS A 564 22.77 19.52 21.21
C HIS A 564 23.59 20.13 22.37
N SER A 565 24.79 20.65 22.08
CA SER A 565 25.62 21.30 23.12
C SER A 565 25.06 22.67 23.54
N ALA A 566 24.48 23.41 22.60
CA ALA A 566 23.73 24.64 22.87
C ALA A 566 22.44 24.37 23.65
N ASP A 567 21.77 23.23 23.42
CA ASP A 567 20.59 22.80 24.18
C ASP A 567 20.92 22.53 25.65
N ILE A 568 22.02 21.82 25.92
CA ILE A 568 22.51 21.59 27.28
C ILE A 568 22.77 22.92 28.01
N ILE A 569 23.35 23.92 27.33
CA ILE A 569 23.56 25.25 27.93
C ILE A 569 22.23 25.92 28.27
N ARG A 570 21.26 25.89 27.34
CA ARG A 570 19.94 26.52 27.46
C ARG A 570 19.05 25.85 28.52
N ASP A 571 19.06 24.52 28.62
CA ASP A 571 18.28 23.77 29.61
C ASP A 571 18.78 24.07 31.02
N ARG A 572 20.11 24.03 31.22
CA ARG A 572 20.71 24.21 32.54
C ARG A 572 20.54 25.61 33.11
N ALA A 573 20.32 26.62 32.28
CA ALA A 573 19.92 27.95 32.73
C ALA A 573 18.63 27.92 33.60
N HIS A 574 17.77 26.91 33.39
CA HIS A 574 16.47 26.71 34.05
C HIS A 574 16.45 25.47 34.99
N ASP A 575 17.62 24.95 35.38
CA ASP A 575 17.74 23.83 36.33
C ASP A 575 17.25 24.22 37.74
N ALA A 576 17.49 25.48 38.14
CA ALA A 576 17.14 26.00 39.47
C ALA A 576 15.62 26.01 39.72
N ASP A 577 14.82 26.27 38.67
CA ASP A 577 13.35 26.23 38.72
C ASP A 577 12.82 24.82 39.04
N LYS A 578 13.64 23.79 38.76
CA LYS A 578 13.37 22.36 39.02
C LYS A 578 14.04 21.86 40.31
N GLY A 579 14.63 22.76 41.11
CA GLY A 579 15.34 22.45 42.35
C GLY A 579 16.77 21.92 42.16
N VAL A 580 17.27 21.84 40.92
CA VAL A 580 18.64 21.41 40.61
C VAL A 580 19.57 22.63 40.67
N ASN A 581 20.50 22.62 41.62
CA ASN A 581 21.33 23.78 41.95
C ASN A 581 22.81 23.55 41.60
N GLY A 582 23.54 24.63 41.28
CA GLY A 582 24.98 24.59 40.99
C GLY A 582 25.34 24.17 39.56
N THR A 583 24.36 24.14 38.65
CA THR A 583 24.48 23.61 37.28
C THR A 583 24.27 24.65 36.18
N ASN A 584 23.69 25.81 36.53
CA ASN A 584 23.27 26.88 35.62
C ASN A 584 24.41 27.79 35.12
N GLN A 585 25.63 27.66 35.68
CA GLN A 585 26.82 28.36 35.19
C GLN A 585 27.66 27.41 34.33
N SER A 586 27.22 27.21 33.08
CA SER A 586 27.95 26.41 32.09
C SER A 586 29.02 27.24 31.37
N THR A 587 30.16 26.61 31.07
CA THR A 587 31.22 27.19 30.23
C THR A 587 31.43 26.27 29.04
N LEU A 588 31.46 26.83 27.82
CA LEU A 588 31.71 26.09 26.60
C LEU A 588 33.22 25.89 26.37
N ASP A 589 33.66 24.64 26.27
CA ASP A 589 34.95 24.29 25.68
C ASP A 589 34.77 24.02 24.18
N TRP A 590 35.15 25.02 23.37
CA TRP A 590 35.06 24.94 21.91
C TRP A 590 35.94 23.83 21.32
N ALA A 591 37.13 23.58 21.88
CA ALA A 591 38.06 22.59 21.35
C ALA A 591 37.53 21.17 21.57
N THR A 592 36.96 20.91 22.76
CA THR A 592 36.30 19.63 23.07
C THR A 592 35.05 19.42 22.20
N LEU A 593 34.20 20.45 22.02
CA LEU A 593 33.04 20.38 21.13
C LEU A 593 33.44 20.09 19.67
N GLU A 594 34.43 20.81 19.15
CA GLU A 594 34.92 20.63 17.79
C GLU A 594 35.55 19.27 17.55
N ASN A 595 36.30 18.75 18.54
CA ASN A 595 36.81 17.39 18.48
C ASN A 595 35.67 16.36 18.45
N HIS A 596 34.69 16.48 19.33
CA HIS A 596 33.51 15.60 19.36
C HIS A 596 32.74 15.59 18.03
N ARG A 597 32.47 16.78 17.47
CA ARG A 597 31.84 16.93 16.15
C ARG A 597 32.65 16.22 15.07
N LYS A 598 33.96 16.50 14.98
CA LYS A 598 34.85 15.91 13.95
C LYS A 598 34.94 14.39 14.08
N THR A 599 34.99 13.84 15.29
CA THR A 599 34.91 12.38 15.51
C THR A 599 33.61 11.80 14.95
N ILE A 600 32.45 12.41 15.23
CA ILE A 600 31.16 11.95 14.68
C ILE A 600 31.19 11.94 13.15
N LEU A 601 31.66 13.02 12.52
CA LEU A 601 31.70 13.10 11.05
C LEU A 601 32.60 12.03 10.45
N GLN A 602 33.82 11.90 10.97
CA GLN A 602 34.80 10.94 10.49
C GLN A 602 34.29 9.50 10.63
N THR A 603 33.82 9.10 11.81
CA THR A 603 33.29 7.76 12.04
C THR A 603 32.07 7.47 11.15
N ARG A 604 31.16 8.42 10.97
CA ARG A 604 29.99 8.25 10.09
C ARG A 604 30.39 8.11 8.62
N GLY A 605 31.36 8.88 8.15
CA GLY A 605 31.86 8.82 6.77
C GLY A 605 32.63 7.53 6.46
N GLU A 606 33.47 7.08 7.39
CA GLU A 606 34.17 5.80 7.31
C GLU A 606 33.19 4.61 7.30
N LEU A 607 32.15 4.67 8.15
CA LEU A 607 31.09 3.66 8.17
C LEU A 607 30.29 3.65 6.87
N ALA A 608 29.91 4.81 6.32
CA ALA A 608 29.22 4.90 5.04
C ALA A 608 30.05 4.32 3.89
N LEU A 609 31.33 4.72 3.76
CA LEU A 609 32.24 4.14 2.75
C LEU A 609 32.41 2.63 2.92
N LYS A 610 32.50 2.14 4.16
CA LYS A 610 32.60 0.72 4.47
C LYS A 610 31.35 -0.04 4.06
N THR A 611 30.17 0.52 4.31
CA THR A 611 28.88 -0.04 3.88
C THR A 611 28.80 -0.11 2.35
N ASP A 612 29.11 0.99 1.65
CA ASP A 612 29.01 1.07 0.19
C ASP A 612 29.93 0.06 -0.51
N LYS A 613 31.19 -0.02 -0.06
CA LYS A 613 32.14 -1.03 -0.54
C LYS A 613 31.75 -2.45 -0.11
N GLY A 614 31.10 -2.60 1.05
CA GLY A 614 30.59 -3.87 1.56
C GLY A 614 29.46 -4.46 0.70
N VAL A 615 28.55 -3.61 0.21
CA VAL A 615 27.51 -4.01 -0.76
C VAL A 615 28.02 -4.09 -2.21
N LYS A 616 29.28 -3.70 -2.46
CA LYS A 616 30.01 -3.74 -3.75
C LYS A 616 29.69 -2.59 -4.73
N ILE A 617 29.35 -1.40 -4.23
CA ILE A 617 29.40 -0.16 -5.04
C ILE A 617 30.88 0.15 -5.35
N ASP A 618 31.22 0.43 -6.61
CA ASP A 618 32.53 0.98 -6.98
C ASP A 618 32.58 2.48 -6.68
N VAL A 619 32.94 2.82 -5.43
CA VAL A 619 33.08 4.20 -4.98
C VAL A 619 34.42 4.78 -5.42
N ARG A 620 34.38 5.79 -6.29
CA ARG A 620 35.56 6.47 -6.83
C ARG A 620 35.57 7.95 -6.49
N GLU A 621 36.74 8.48 -6.18
CA GLU A 621 36.93 9.91 -5.91
C GLU A 621 37.24 10.68 -7.21
N GLY A 622 36.50 11.74 -7.49
CA GLY A 622 36.76 12.64 -8.60
C GLY A 622 35.58 13.56 -8.97
N TYR A 623 35.82 14.46 -9.91
CA TYR A 623 34.79 15.27 -10.56
C TYR A 623 34.41 14.64 -11.89
N ALA A 624 33.12 14.36 -12.09
CA ALA A 624 32.59 13.86 -13.35
C ALA A 624 32.04 15.00 -14.23
N SER A 625 32.20 14.87 -15.54
CA SER A 625 31.54 15.70 -16.55
C SER A 625 31.16 14.85 -17.77
N PHE A 626 30.05 15.16 -18.44
CA PHE A 626 29.60 14.44 -19.62
C PHE A 626 30.46 14.82 -20.84
N ILE A 627 30.92 13.81 -21.60
CA ILE A 627 31.49 13.98 -22.94
C ILE A 627 30.37 13.92 -23.98
N ASP A 628 29.49 12.94 -23.80
CA ASP A 628 28.26 12.67 -24.54
C ASP A 628 27.20 12.09 -23.56
N ASP A 629 26.10 11.54 -24.06
CA ASP A 629 25.01 10.99 -23.25
C ASP A 629 25.26 9.59 -22.67
N HIS A 630 26.40 8.96 -22.99
CA HIS A 630 26.80 7.63 -22.49
C HIS A 630 28.24 7.56 -21.93
N THR A 631 28.98 8.67 -21.93
CA THR A 631 30.40 8.73 -21.53
C THR A 631 30.68 9.88 -20.57
N LEU A 632 31.26 9.57 -19.41
CA LEU A 632 31.79 10.55 -18.46
C LEU A 632 33.31 10.70 -18.61
N HIS A 633 33.79 11.93 -18.55
CA HIS A 633 35.16 12.26 -18.16
C HIS A 633 35.23 12.39 -16.64
N ILE A 634 36.21 11.76 -16.00
CA ILE A 634 36.42 11.82 -14.55
C ILE A 634 37.83 12.33 -14.28
N GLN A 635 37.90 13.41 -13.49
CA GLN A 635 39.14 14.01 -12.98
C GLN A 635 39.28 13.68 -11.49
N PRO A 636 40.14 12.73 -11.09
CA PRO A 636 40.52 12.50 -9.71
C PRO A 636 41.25 13.71 -9.10
N PRO A 637 41.32 13.84 -7.76
CA PRO A 637 42.19 14.83 -7.12
C PRO A 637 43.69 14.51 -7.27
N GLN A 638 44.03 13.23 -7.51
CA GLN A 638 45.39 12.75 -7.72
C GLN A 638 45.39 11.66 -8.79
N GLY A 639 46.30 11.75 -9.76
CA GLY A 639 46.38 10.83 -10.91
C GLY A 639 45.89 11.44 -12.23
N GLU A 640 45.98 10.66 -13.30
CA GLU A 640 45.51 11.05 -14.63
C GLU A 640 43.97 10.95 -14.73
N ALA A 641 43.38 11.83 -15.52
CA ALA A 641 41.95 11.78 -15.82
C ALA A 641 41.64 10.61 -16.76
N TYR A 642 40.45 10.01 -16.62
CA TYR A 642 40.02 8.86 -17.39
C TYR A 642 38.54 9.00 -17.79
N THR A 643 38.07 8.08 -18.64
CA THR A 643 36.67 8.03 -19.07
C THR A 643 35.98 6.77 -18.59
N LEU A 644 34.68 6.83 -18.35
CA LEU A 644 33.83 5.66 -18.16
C LEU A 644 32.59 5.74 -19.05
N LYS A 645 32.25 4.63 -19.69
CA LYS A 645 30.99 4.43 -20.42
C LYS A 645 29.93 3.83 -19.51
N PHE A 646 28.70 4.29 -19.65
CA PHE A 646 27.58 3.86 -18.84
C PHE A 646 26.32 3.55 -19.65
N GLY A 647 25.48 2.66 -19.13
CA GLY A 647 24.13 2.44 -19.67
C GLY A 647 23.19 3.58 -19.28
N ALA A 648 23.02 3.79 -17.98
CA ALA A 648 22.25 4.90 -17.40
C ALA A 648 23.06 5.71 -16.40
N ALA A 649 22.62 6.93 -16.11
CA ALA A 649 23.26 7.81 -15.13
C ALA A 649 22.25 8.43 -14.16
N VAL A 650 22.65 8.65 -12.91
CA VAL A 650 21.86 9.36 -11.89
C VAL A 650 22.67 10.54 -11.36
N ILE A 651 22.18 11.76 -11.56
CA ILE A 651 22.83 13.00 -11.14
C ILE A 651 22.31 13.39 -9.76
N ALA A 652 23.18 13.33 -8.75
CA ALA A 652 22.87 13.58 -7.34
C ALA A 652 23.86 14.59 -6.71
N THR A 653 24.31 15.59 -7.49
CA THR A 653 25.39 16.52 -7.10
C THR A 653 25.04 17.55 -6.03
N GLY A 654 23.78 17.61 -5.59
CA GLY A 654 23.31 18.57 -4.59
C GLY A 654 23.28 20.02 -5.08
N ALA A 655 23.30 20.98 -4.13
CA ALA A 655 23.27 22.41 -4.41
C ALA A 655 24.15 23.19 -3.41
N PRO A 656 25.16 23.96 -3.85
CA PRO A 656 25.96 24.79 -2.95
C PRO A 656 25.18 25.98 -2.36
N PRO A 657 25.72 26.64 -1.32
CA PRO A 657 25.15 27.86 -0.75
C PRO A 657 25.09 28.99 -1.79
N PHE A 658 23.97 29.71 -1.85
CA PHE A 658 23.81 30.84 -2.77
C PHE A 658 24.19 32.16 -2.12
N VAL A 659 25.12 32.89 -2.72
CA VAL A 659 25.51 34.25 -2.31
C VAL A 659 24.92 35.27 -3.30
N PRO A 660 23.96 36.11 -2.91
CA PRO A 660 23.41 37.15 -3.78
C PRO A 660 24.43 38.26 -4.06
N PRO A 661 24.26 39.05 -5.15
CA PRO A 661 25.17 40.11 -5.56
C PRO A 661 25.03 41.38 -4.68
N ILE A 662 25.22 41.24 -3.37
CA ILE A 662 25.31 42.35 -2.41
C ILE A 662 26.71 42.97 -2.51
N PRO A 663 26.86 44.31 -2.58
CA PRO A 663 28.16 44.96 -2.63
C PRO A 663 29.09 44.53 -1.48
N GLY A 664 30.29 44.05 -1.83
CA GLY A 664 31.30 43.54 -0.91
C GLY A 664 31.09 42.11 -0.39
N ALA A 665 29.98 41.44 -0.73
CA ALA A 665 29.74 40.06 -0.27
C ALA A 665 30.76 39.06 -0.84
N MET A 666 31.07 39.15 -2.14
CA MET A 666 32.05 38.27 -2.79
C MET A 666 33.49 38.55 -2.35
N ASP A 667 33.83 39.82 -2.09
CA ASP A 667 35.14 40.20 -1.53
C ASP A 667 35.30 39.69 -0.10
N GLY A 668 34.25 39.85 0.71
CA GLY A 668 34.14 39.30 2.05
C GLY A 668 34.25 37.77 2.07
N LEU A 669 33.64 37.08 1.09
CA LEU A 669 33.74 35.63 0.95
C LEU A 669 35.17 35.19 0.60
N THR A 670 35.81 35.92 -0.32
CA THR A 670 37.19 35.67 -0.75
C THR A 670 38.20 35.88 0.39
N THR A 671 37.93 36.85 1.28
CA THR A 671 38.77 37.12 2.46
C THR A 671 38.42 36.29 3.70
N GLY A 672 37.30 35.54 3.69
CA GLY A 672 36.82 34.76 4.83
C GLY A 672 36.07 35.56 5.91
N GLY A 673 35.74 36.83 5.65
CA GLY A 673 34.93 37.67 6.54
C GLY A 673 33.42 37.49 6.35
N VAL A 674 33.02 37.10 5.14
CA VAL A 674 31.72 36.48 4.87
C VAL A 674 31.92 34.98 4.82
N ILE A 675 31.09 34.24 5.53
CA ILE A 675 31.09 32.77 5.60
C ILE A 675 29.73 32.23 5.15
N THR A 676 29.67 30.95 4.78
CA THR A 676 28.45 30.26 4.34
C THR A 676 28.25 29.00 5.18
N SER A 677 27.16 28.26 4.94
CA SER A 677 27.01 26.91 5.50
C SER A 677 28.12 25.94 5.07
N ASP A 678 28.89 26.20 4.02
CA ASP A 678 30.07 25.38 3.68
C ASP A 678 31.30 25.74 4.54
N THR A 679 31.45 26.97 5.00
CA THR A 679 32.70 27.47 5.62
C THR A 679 32.62 27.78 7.11
N ILE A 680 31.42 27.88 7.69
CA ILE A 680 31.20 28.16 9.12
C ILE A 680 31.89 27.15 10.07
N TRP A 681 32.07 25.91 9.62
CA TRP A 681 32.74 24.82 10.35
C TRP A 681 34.24 25.02 10.59
N ASN A 682 34.82 26.07 10.01
CA ASN A 682 36.25 26.42 10.12
C ASN A 682 36.51 27.54 11.13
N LEU A 683 35.47 28.03 11.84
CA LEU A 683 35.63 29.08 12.86
C LEU A 683 36.54 28.63 14.01
N PRO A 684 37.56 29.44 14.39
CA PRO A 684 38.52 29.06 15.43
C PRO A 684 37.93 29.11 16.84
N ALA A 685 36.86 29.89 17.04
CA ALA A 685 36.06 30.03 18.25
C ALA A 685 34.69 30.62 17.88
N PRO A 686 33.68 30.57 18.75
CA PRO A 686 32.46 31.36 18.58
C PRO A 686 32.81 32.85 18.52
N PRO A 687 32.30 33.61 17.53
CA PRO A 687 32.49 35.05 17.50
C PRO A 687 31.75 35.73 18.65
N LYS A 688 32.16 36.95 18.98
CA LYS A 688 31.45 37.83 19.92
C LYS A 688 30.22 38.44 19.25
N LYS A 689 30.32 38.81 17.97
CA LYS A 689 29.25 39.41 17.18
C LYS A 689 29.17 38.79 15.79
N MET A 690 27.97 38.46 15.32
CA MET A 690 27.76 37.93 13.97
C MET A 690 26.48 38.45 13.34
N ALA A 691 26.59 38.95 12.10
CA ALA A 691 25.45 39.24 11.26
C ALA A 691 25.05 37.99 10.49
N ILE A 692 23.75 37.70 10.37
CA ILE A 692 23.21 36.57 9.60
C ILE A 692 22.28 37.15 8.53
N ILE A 693 22.58 36.91 7.26
CA ILE A 693 21.79 37.38 6.12
C ILE A 693 21.00 36.18 5.57
N GLY A 694 19.67 36.24 5.63
CA GLY A 694 18.75 35.16 5.30
C GLY A 694 18.19 34.46 6.54
N GLY A 695 16.88 34.59 6.75
CA GLY A 695 16.09 33.91 7.79
C GLY A 695 15.49 32.59 7.33
N GLY A 696 16.22 31.83 6.50
CA GLY A 696 15.90 30.43 6.20
C GLY A 696 16.25 29.50 7.37
N VAL A 697 15.96 28.20 7.22
CA VAL A 697 16.22 27.16 8.23
C VAL A 697 17.65 27.22 8.78
N ILE A 698 18.64 27.30 7.88
CA ILE A 698 20.07 27.41 8.23
C ILE A 698 20.35 28.67 9.06
N GLY A 699 19.79 29.81 8.66
CA GLY A 699 20.00 31.09 9.36
C GLY A 699 19.42 31.07 10.78
N VAL A 700 18.21 30.53 10.94
CA VAL A 700 17.55 30.40 12.24
C VAL A 700 18.28 29.43 13.17
N GLU A 701 18.67 28.24 12.68
CA GLU A 701 19.44 27.28 13.49
C GLU A 701 20.78 27.87 13.94
N MET A 702 21.55 28.46 13.02
CA MET A 702 22.84 29.06 13.37
C MET A 702 22.68 30.27 14.30
N ALA A 703 21.64 31.08 14.13
CA ALA A 703 21.36 32.21 15.02
C ALA A 703 21.20 31.75 16.48
N GLN A 704 20.34 30.75 16.74
CA GLN A 704 20.16 30.24 18.10
C GLN A 704 21.40 29.51 18.63
N ILE A 705 22.06 28.68 17.83
CA ILE A 705 23.27 27.95 18.25
C ILE A 705 24.35 28.93 18.73
N PHE A 706 24.67 29.94 17.92
CA PHE A 706 25.68 30.92 18.30
C PHE A 706 25.21 31.86 19.40
N ARG A 707 23.91 32.20 19.46
CA ARG A 707 23.34 32.97 20.57
C ARG A 707 23.50 32.27 21.93
N ASP A 708 23.28 30.95 21.96
CA ASP A 708 23.47 30.10 23.14
C ASP A 708 24.96 29.92 23.50
N PHE A 709 25.85 29.95 22.50
CA PHE A 709 27.31 30.03 22.71
C PHE A 709 27.81 31.44 23.12
N GLY A 710 26.90 32.42 23.29
CA GLY A 710 27.22 33.75 23.79
C GLY A 710 27.47 34.83 22.72
N THR A 711 27.25 34.53 21.44
CA THR A 711 27.37 35.51 20.34
C THR A 711 26.19 36.49 20.34
N GLU A 712 26.48 37.77 20.12
CA GLU A 712 25.48 38.80 19.80
C GLU A 712 25.08 38.70 18.31
N ILE A 713 23.79 38.47 18.04
CA ILE A 713 23.27 38.19 16.69
C ILE A 713 22.36 39.31 16.20
N VAL A 714 22.55 39.71 14.94
CA VAL A 714 21.54 40.41 14.12
C VAL A 714 21.22 39.54 12.91
N MET A 715 19.95 39.14 12.78
CA MET A 715 19.44 38.40 11.62
C MET A 715 18.67 39.35 10.70
N LEU A 716 19.06 39.40 9.42
CA LEU A 716 18.50 40.25 8.37
C LEU A 716 17.80 39.37 7.32
N GLU A 717 16.48 39.51 7.18
CA GLU A 717 15.69 38.83 6.14
C GLU A 717 15.08 39.88 5.20
N ALA A 718 15.19 39.64 3.88
CA ALA A 718 14.71 40.56 2.85
C ALA A 718 13.19 40.41 2.60
N LYS A 719 12.62 39.23 2.87
CA LYS A 719 11.18 38.99 2.93
C LYS A 719 10.55 39.60 4.18
N ASP A 720 9.23 39.73 4.18
CA ASP A 720 8.41 40.21 5.29
C ASP A 720 8.43 39.29 6.52
N ARG A 721 8.62 37.97 6.32
CA ARG A 721 8.80 36.96 7.37
C ARG A 721 9.99 36.03 7.10
N ILE A 722 10.54 35.48 8.19
CA ILE A 722 11.48 34.36 8.17
C ILE A 722 10.74 33.04 7.92
N LEU A 723 11.48 31.97 7.61
CA LEU A 723 10.96 30.61 7.42
C LEU A 723 9.75 30.55 6.47
N ALA A 724 9.88 31.17 5.29
CA ALA A 724 8.79 31.30 4.32
C ALA A 724 8.14 29.96 3.90
N GLU A 725 8.91 28.87 3.89
CA GLU A 725 8.44 27.51 3.55
C GLU A 725 7.67 26.82 4.70
N VAL A 726 7.76 27.35 5.93
CA VAL A 726 7.02 26.86 7.10
C VAL A 726 5.64 27.53 7.15
N GLU A 727 4.65 26.80 7.65
CA GLU A 727 3.28 27.26 7.83
C GLU A 727 3.22 28.59 8.60
N ASP A 728 2.37 29.52 8.14
CA ASP A 728 2.44 30.93 8.53
C ASP A 728 2.26 31.18 10.03
N GLU A 729 1.35 30.45 10.69
CA GLU A 729 1.12 30.59 12.14
C GLU A 729 2.32 30.06 12.94
N ILE A 730 2.89 28.92 12.52
CA ILE A 730 4.11 28.34 13.09
C ILE A 730 5.31 29.30 12.93
N ALA A 731 5.55 29.77 11.70
CA ALA A 731 6.67 30.66 11.39
C ALA A 731 6.59 31.99 12.15
N LYS A 732 5.38 32.57 12.23
CA LYS A 732 5.14 33.82 12.97
C LYS A 732 5.39 33.67 14.46
N GLN A 733 4.85 32.63 15.10
CA GLN A 733 5.07 32.42 16.54
C GLN A 733 6.54 32.15 16.87
N LEU A 734 7.25 31.39 16.03
CA LEU A 734 8.69 31.22 16.21
C LEU A 734 9.43 32.56 16.05
N THR A 735 9.05 33.40 15.08
CA THR A 735 9.62 34.74 14.91
C THR A 735 9.48 35.60 16.17
N ASP A 736 8.31 35.57 16.80
CA ASP A 736 8.01 36.36 18.01
C ASP A 736 8.75 35.83 19.26
N ILE A 737 9.11 34.53 19.29
CA ILE A 737 10.01 33.95 20.30
C ILE A 737 11.46 34.39 20.04
N LEU A 738 11.96 34.22 18.81
CA LEU A 738 13.36 34.56 18.45
C LEU A 738 13.71 36.04 18.69
N LYS A 739 12.75 36.95 18.46
CA LYS A 739 12.89 38.39 18.75
C LYS A 739 13.14 38.72 20.23
N GLN A 740 12.86 37.79 21.16
CA GLN A 740 13.15 37.95 22.58
C GLN A 740 14.59 37.51 22.91
N GLU A 741 15.23 36.74 22.02
CA GLU A 741 16.58 36.19 22.20
C GLU A 741 17.65 37.05 21.50
N PHE A 742 17.35 37.55 20.30
CA PHE A 742 18.25 38.36 19.47
C PHE A 742 17.50 39.23 18.45
N THR A 743 18.20 40.15 17.79
CA THR A 743 17.62 41.09 16.85
C THR A 743 17.24 40.41 15.54
N VAL A 744 15.96 40.51 15.15
CA VAL A 744 15.45 40.01 13.85
C VAL A 744 14.82 41.17 13.08
N VAL A 745 15.41 41.51 11.94
CA VAL A 745 14.92 42.57 11.03
C VAL A 745 14.42 41.91 9.75
N THR A 746 13.12 41.97 9.52
CA THR A 746 12.49 41.53 8.26
C THR A 746 12.25 42.72 7.32
N SER A 747 12.00 42.44 6.04
CA SER A 747 11.99 43.44 4.95
C SER A 747 13.30 44.24 4.83
N ALA A 748 14.42 43.68 5.32
CA ALA A 748 15.70 44.34 5.42
C ALA A 748 16.34 44.54 4.04
N LYS A 749 16.79 45.76 3.76
CA LYS A 749 17.52 46.13 2.54
C LYS A 749 19.01 46.26 2.87
N ILE A 750 19.78 45.20 2.69
CA ILE A 750 21.24 45.23 2.84
C ILE A 750 21.85 46.04 1.69
N SER A 751 22.59 47.10 1.99
CA SER A 751 23.20 48.00 1.00
C SER A 751 24.67 47.69 0.75
N GLN A 752 25.42 47.29 1.79
CA GLN A 752 26.85 47.02 1.68
C GLN A 752 27.33 46.09 2.80
N ILE A 753 28.29 45.24 2.47
CA ILE A 753 29.16 44.53 3.42
C ILE A 753 30.58 45.07 3.24
N ALA A 754 31.29 45.36 4.33
CA ALA A 754 32.65 45.89 4.30
C ALA A 754 33.47 45.39 5.50
N GLY A 755 34.77 45.71 5.52
CA GLY A 755 35.66 45.43 6.65
C GLY A 755 36.68 44.33 6.38
N LYS A 756 37.13 43.66 7.44
CA LYS A 756 38.10 42.55 7.43
C LYS A 756 37.64 41.48 8.41
N VAL A 757 38.16 40.25 8.29
CA VAL A 757 37.89 39.15 9.24
C VAL A 757 38.10 39.61 10.69
N GLY A 758 37.09 39.43 11.55
CA GLY A 758 37.11 39.89 12.95
C GLY A 758 36.79 41.38 13.15
N ALA A 759 36.46 42.10 12.07
CA ALA A 759 36.06 43.52 12.06
C ALA A 759 35.29 43.82 10.76
N MET A 760 34.20 43.08 10.56
CA MET A 760 33.25 43.23 9.45
C MET A 760 32.14 44.22 9.82
N GLN A 761 31.50 44.80 8.81
CA GLN A 761 30.41 45.75 8.96
C GLN A 761 29.32 45.46 7.93
N VAL A 762 28.06 45.45 8.37
CA VAL A 762 26.89 45.31 7.50
C VAL A 762 26.02 46.57 7.60
N SER A 763 25.84 47.24 6.47
CA SER A 763 24.96 48.39 6.31
C SER A 763 23.62 47.92 5.73
N TYR A 764 22.51 48.30 6.37
CA TYR A 764 21.17 47.92 5.95
C TYR A 764 20.14 49.00 6.27
N ALA A 765 18.94 48.88 5.71
CA ALA A 765 17.77 49.63 6.16
C ALA A 765 16.63 48.67 6.53
N ASP A 766 15.84 49.03 7.53
CA ASP A 766 14.65 48.27 7.96
C ASP A 766 13.42 48.55 7.08
N SER A 767 12.27 48.01 7.49
CA SER A 767 10.98 48.18 6.80
C SER A 767 10.50 49.63 6.70
N GLU A 768 10.94 50.51 7.61
CA GLU A 768 10.61 51.94 7.59
C GLU A 768 11.60 52.75 6.74
N GLY A 769 12.70 52.12 6.30
CA GLY A 769 13.79 52.75 5.55
C GLY A 769 14.83 53.42 6.44
N THR A 770 14.81 53.18 7.75
CA THR A 770 15.82 53.72 8.67
C THR A 770 17.15 53.02 8.44
N ALA A 771 18.18 53.79 8.07
CA ALA A 771 19.51 53.26 7.82
C ALA A 771 20.20 52.88 9.15
N GLN A 772 20.73 51.66 9.21
CA GLN A 772 21.43 51.09 10.35
C GLN A 772 22.74 50.46 9.89
N VAL A 773 23.69 50.37 10.83
CA VAL A 773 25.01 49.76 10.62
C VAL A 773 25.27 48.83 11.80
N PHE A 774 25.70 47.59 11.52
CA PHE A 774 26.08 46.62 12.54
C PHE A 774 27.52 46.17 12.35
N ASP A 775 28.36 46.42 13.35
CA ASP A 775 29.74 45.94 13.42
C ASP A 775 29.77 44.53 14.01
N CYS A 776 30.43 43.59 13.33
CA CYS A 776 30.46 42.17 13.67
C CYS A 776 31.82 41.53 13.36
N ASP A 777 32.13 40.39 13.97
CA ASP A 777 33.37 39.66 13.66
C ASP A 777 33.29 38.96 12.29
N TYR A 778 32.11 38.42 11.96
CA TYR A 778 31.82 37.69 10.72
C TYR A 778 30.38 37.96 10.24
N VAL A 779 30.16 37.75 8.94
CA VAL A 779 28.83 37.73 8.32
C VAL A 779 28.52 36.34 7.79
N LEU A 780 27.47 35.68 8.29
CA LEU A 780 26.98 34.42 7.74
C LEU A 780 25.97 34.70 6.62
N MET A 781 26.26 34.23 5.42
CA MET A 781 25.35 34.22 4.29
C MET A 781 24.54 32.91 4.29
N ALA A 782 23.28 33.02 4.70
CA ALA A 782 22.30 31.93 4.83
C ALA A 782 21.08 32.12 3.89
N THR A 783 21.31 32.77 2.74
CA THR A 783 20.31 33.14 1.71
C THR A 783 19.82 31.98 0.83
N GLY A 784 19.79 30.76 1.38
CA GLY A 784 19.41 29.55 0.68
C GLY A 784 20.52 28.91 -0.14
N LYS A 785 20.14 27.88 -0.92
CA LYS A 785 21.04 27.08 -1.77
C LYS A 785 20.57 27.15 -3.22
N ARG A 786 21.49 26.94 -4.16
CA ARG A 786 21.20 26.99 -5.61
C ARG A 786 22.06 25.95 -6.33
N PRO A 787 21.49 25.07 -7.18
CA PRO A 787 22.27 24.10 -7.93
C PRO A 787 23.35 24.77 -8.79
N ASP A 788 24.55 24.18 -8.79
CA ASP A 788 25.62 24.51 -9.71
C ASP A 788 25.92 23.28 -10.58
N THR A 789 25.43 23.32 -11.81
CA THR A 789 25.62 22.28 -12.83
C THR A 789 26.73 22.61 -13.82
N SER A 790 27.44 23.74 -13.64
CA SER A 790 28.41 24.25 -14.62
C SER A 790 29.53 23.27 -14.95
N ARG A 791 29.96 22.48 -13.95
CA ARG A 791 31.04 21.48 -14.09
C ARG A 791 30.60 20.18 -14.76
N LEU A 792 29.30 19.89 -14.84
CA LEU A 792 28.79 18.63 -15.38
C LEU A 792 28.80 18.57 -16.90
N ASN A 793 28.90 19.71 -17.61
CA ASN A 793 28.78 19.78 -19.07
C ASN A 793 27.49 19.12 -19.63
N LEU A 794 26.34 19.37 -18.98
CA LEU A 794 25.04 18.75 -19.29
C LEU A 794 24.59 18.92 -20.76
N ALA A 795 25.06 19.96 -21.46
CA ALA A 795 24.76 20.19 -22.87
C ALA A 795 25.28 19.06 -23.78
N SER A 796 26.43 18.46 -23.46
CA SER A 796 26.98 17.30 -24.18
C SER A 796 26.07 16.07 -24.08
N ALA A 797 25.37 15.91 -22.96
CA ALA A 797 24.44 14.80 -22.74
C ALA A 797 22.98 15.12 -23.14
N GLY A 798 22.68 16.33 -23.63
CA GLY A 798 21.30 16.73 -23.97
C GLY A 798 20.35 16.95 -22.78
N VAL A 799 20.88 17.05 -21.56
CA VAL A 799 20.09 17.24 -20.32
C VAL A 799 19.65 18.70 -20.17
N GLN A 800 18.34 18.93 -20.08
CA GLN A 800 17.73 20.25 -19.95
C GLN A 800 17.75 20.77 -18.50
N LEU A 801 17.93 22.08 -18.36
CA LEU A 801 17.78 22.80 -17.10
C LEU A 801 16.41 23.48 -17.00
N ASP A 802 15.94 23.68 -15.78
CA ASP A 802 14.89 24.64 -15.42
C ASP A 802 15.49 25.69 -14.48
N GLY A 803 15.72 26.89 -15.02
CA GLY A 803 16.50 27.93 -14.36
C GLY A 803 17.95 27.48 -14.08
N ALA A 804 18.25 27.13 -12.83
CA ALA A 804 19.55 26.57 -12.42
C ALA A 804 19.49 25.06 -12.10
N ALA A 805 18.29 24.52 -11.84
CA ALA A 805 18.08 23.13 -11.50
C ALA A 805 18.04 22.25 -12.75
N ILE A 806 18.30 20.95 -12.60
CA ILE A 806 18.04 19.98 -13.67
C ILE A 806 16.54 19.74 -13.77
N LYS A 807 16.00 19.80 -14.99
CA LYS A 807 14.60 19.51 -15.24
C LYS A 807 14.38 18.00 -15.20
N ALA A 808 13.80 17.53 -14.10
CA ALA A 808 13.40 16.13 -13.90
C ALA A 808 11.89 16.01 -13.63
N ASP A 809 11.30 14.87 -13.99
CA ASP A 809 9.92 14.54 -13.64
C ASP A 809 9.79 13.91 -12.24
N LYS A 810 8.57 13.53 -11.84
CA LYS A 810 8.31 12.87 -10.55
C LYS A 810 8.92 11.47 -10.42
N ARG A 811 9.49 10.91 -11.48
CA ARG A 811 10.19 9.62 -11.51
C ARG A 811 11.71 9.79 -11.46
N GLY A 812 12.17 11.05 -11.44
CA GLY A 812 13.58 11.43 -11.54
C GLY A 812 14.11 11.48 -12.98
N ARG A 813 13.29 11.18 -14.02
CA ARG A 813 13.75 11.14 -15.42
C ARG A 813 13.99 12.56 -15.93
N THR A 814 15.13 12.79 -16.59
CA THR A 814 15.45 14.08 -17.23
C THR A 814 14.86 14.16 -18.65
N SER A 815 15.28 15.15 -19.45
CA SER A 815 14.99 15.18 -20.90
C SER A 815 15.62 14.03 -21.70
N VAL A 816 16.51 13.24 -21.09
CA VAL A 816 17.17 12.08 -21.68
C VAL A 816 16.74 10.83 -20.91
N ALA A 817 16.20 9.83 -21.61
CA ALA A 817 15.42 8.75 -20.99
C ALA A 817 16.20 7.87 -20.00
N HIS A 818 17.50 7.67 -20.25
CA HIS A 818 18.42 6.90 -19.41
C HIS A 818 19.25 7.76 -18.44
N ILE A 819 18.98 9.07 -18.36
CA ILE A 819 19.63 9.98 -17.40
C ILE A 819 18.59 10.51 -16.43
N TYR A 820 18.84 10.28 -15.15
CA TYR A 820 18.00 10.67 -14.02
C TYR A 820 18.70 11.77 -13.19
N ALA A 821 17.92 12.53 -12.42
CA ALA A 821 18.46 13.50 -11.45
C ALA A 821 17.61 13.53 -10.17
N VAL A 822 18.27 13.63 -9.01
CA VAL A 822 17.65 13.51 -7.68
C VAL A 822 18.30 14.42 -6.63
N GLY A 823 17.54 14.78 -5.60
CA GLY A 823 17.97 15.66 -4.52
C GLY A 823 18.11 17.12 -4.96
N ASP A 824 18.85 17.92 -4.19
CA ASP A 824 18.84 19.38 -4.30
C ASP A 824 19.14 19.92 -5.72
N VAL A 825 19.82 19.14 -6.58
CA VAL A 825 20.12 19.50 -7.98
C VAL A 825 18.86 19.68 -8.85
N VAL A 826 17.73 19.05 -8.49
CA VAL A 826 16.42 19.23 -9.17
C VAL A 826 15.54 20.32 -8.53
N GLY A 827 16.02 20.95 -7.45
CA GLY A 827 15.26 21.98 -6.73
C GLY A 827 14.16 21.40 -5.84
N GLY A 828 13.09 22.18 -5.61
CA GLY A 828 12.03 21.83 -4.67
C GLY A 828 12.50 21.88 -3.20
N TYR A 829 12.01 20.95 -2.37
CA TYR A 829 12.47 20.81 -0.98
C TYR A 829 13.86 20.16 -0.93
N MET A 830 14.88 20.98 -0.70
CA MET A 830 16.29 20.60 -0.56
C MET A 830 16.57 19.94 0.80
N LEU A 831 16.01 18.75 1.01
CA LEU A 831 16.07 17.99 2.25
C LEU A 831 16.70 16.61 2.02
N ALA A 832 17.52 16.16 2.97
CA ALA A 832 18.31 14.93 2.81
C ALA A 832 17.46 13.65 2.63
N HIS A 833 16.38 13.51 3.41
CA HIS A 833 15.44 12.39 3.30
C HIS A 833 14.53 12.47 2.07
N THR A 834 14.22 13.68 1.59
CA THR A 834 13.57 13.89 0.28
C THR A 834 14.49 13.42 -0.85
N ALA A 835 15.78 13.82 -0.83
CA ALA A 835 16.78 13.38 -1.78
C ALA A 835 16.95 11.86 -1.77
N ALA A 836 17.07 11.23 -0.59
CA ALA A 836 17.14 9.77 -0.45
C ALA A 836 15.90 9.06 -1.02
N THR A 837 14.71 9.62 -0.78
CA THR A 837 13.45 9.08 -1.31
C THR A 837 13.37 9.20 -2.84
N GLN A 838 13.79 10.34 -3.40
CA GLN A 838 13.93 10.51 -4.85
C GLN A 838 14.97 9.54 -5.44
N GLY A 839 16.07 9.28 -4.72
CA GLY A 839 17.08 8.29 -5.09
C GLY A 839 16.52 6.88 -5.25
N ARG A 840 15.74 6.40 -4.26
CA ARG A 840 15.05 5.10 -4.35
C ARG A 840 13.98 5.08 -5.45
N VAL A 841 13.23 6.16 -5.64
CA VAL A 841 12.30 6.29 -6.78
C VAL A 841 13.03 6.18 -8.13
N ALA A 842 14.20 6.81 -8.28
CA ALA A 842 15.01 6.69 -9.49
C ALA A 842 15.57 5.27 -9.67
N ALA A 843 15.97 4.59 -8.59
CA ALA A 843 16.42 3.20 -8.62
C ALA A 843 15.31 2.24 -9.10
N SER A 844 14.14 2.24 -8.46
CA SER A 844 12.94 1.52 -8.93
C SER A 844 12.65 1.78 -10.42
N ASN A 845 12.66 3.05 -10.84
CA ASN A 845 12.40 3.41 -12.24
C ASN A 845 13.53 3.02 -13.21
N LEU A 846 14.75 2.74 -12.74
CA LEU A 846 15.84 2.19 -13.54
C LEU A 846 15.78 0.66 -13.64
N LEU A 847 15.20 0.00 -12.64
CA LEU A 847 14.95 -1.44 -12.59
C LEU A 847 13.73 -1.86 -13.44
N GLY A 848 12.99 -0.90 -13.99
CA GLY A 848 11.80 -1.13 -14.81
C GLY A 848 10.47 -1.09 -14.05
N GLU A 849 10.49 -0.73 -12.77
CA GLU A 849 9.29 -0.44 -12.00
C GLU A 849 8.76 0.97 -12.31
N GLU A 850 7.53 1.27 -11.88
CA GLU A 850 6.87 2.54 -12.17
C GLU A 850 6.48 3.26 -10.88
N HIS A 851 7.46 3.94 -10.27
CA HIS A 851 7.29 4.70 -9.03
C HIS A 851 7.28 6.21 -9.29
N ALA A 852 6.52 6.97 -8.49
CA ALA A 852 6.50 8.43 -8.56
C ALA A 852 6.65 9.04 -7.17
N TYR A 853 7.61 9.96 -7.04
CA TYR A 853 7.80 10.78 -5.86
C TYR A 853 6.60 11.71 -5.64
N ASN A 854 6.13 11.78 -4.39
CA ASN A 854 5.02 12.62 -3.98
C ASN A 854 5.44 13.60 -2.87
N GLN A 855 5.76 14.83 -3.26
CA GLN A 855 6.11 15.94 -2.36
C GLN A 855 5.02 16.25 -1.32
N ASP A 856 3.78 15.81 -1.52
CA ASP A 856 2.68 16.01 -0.56
C ASP A 856 2.82 15.13 0.70
N LEU A 857 3.79 14.21 0.70
CA LEU A 857 4.14 13.35 1.84
C LEU A 857 5.46 13.77 2.50
N ASP A 858 6.14 14.80 1.98
CA ASP A 858 7.39 15.27 2.55
C ASP A 858 7.19 15.80 3.97
N CYS A 859 8.24 15.64 4.77
CA CYS A 859 8.34 16.22 6.10
C CYS A 859 9.59 17.08 6.22
N GLY A 860 9.65 17.93 7.25
CA GLY A 860 10.81 18.76 7.51
C GLY A 860 10.82 19.27 8.95
N VAL A 861 12.02 19.47 9.49
CA VAL A 861 12.24 20.01 10.83
C VAL A 861 13.31 21.11 10.75
N THR A 862 12.97 22.28 11.27
CA THR A 862 13.89 23.35 11.67
C THR A 862 14.23 23.09 13.12
N PHE A 863 15.50 22.78 13.40
CA PHE A 863 15.96 22.42 14.74
C PHE A 863 16.28 23.68 15.56
N SER A 864 15.31 24.59 15.59
CA SER A 864 15.22 25.73 16.51
C SER A 864 14.76 25.28 17.90
N ARG A 865 14.66 26.23 18.84
CA ARG A 865 14.13 26.04 20.19
C ARG A 865 13.04 27.09 20.44
N PRO A 866 11.74 26.74 20.43
CA PRO A 866 11.16 25.44 20.07
C PRO A 866 11.39 25.07 18.60
N GLN A 867 11.43 23.77 18.32
CA GLN A 867 11.58 23.27 16.96
C GLN A 867 10.31 23.56 16.15
N ALA A 868 10.48 23.96 14.89
CA ALA A 868 9.37 24.09 13.94
C ALA A 868 9.43 22.96 12.92
N GLY A 869 8.30 22.38 12.54
CA GLY A 869 8.28 21.30 11.57
C GLY A 869 6.94 21.09 10.89
N PHE A 870 6.95 20.28 9.84
CA PHE A 870 5.76 19.92 9.08
C PHE A 870 5.88 18.50 8.53
N VAL A 871 4.75 17.85 8.33
CA VAL A 871 4.59 16.76 7.37
C VAL A 871 3.34 17.01 6.54
N GLY A 872 3.46 16.80 5.23
CA GLY A 872 2.39 17.00 4.26
C GLY A 872 1.85 18.42 4.21
N LEU A 873 0.55 18.54 3.92
CA LEU A 873 -0.08 19.80 3.53
C LEU A 873 -0.55 20.63 4.73
N SER A 874 -0.28 21.93 4.69
CA SER A 874 -1.00 22.91 5.51
C SER A 874 -2.44 23.10 5.01
N THR A 875 -3.32 23.65 5.85
CA THR A 875 -4.69 23.99 5.45
C THR A 875 -4.74 24.96 4.26
N ALA A 876 -3.75 25.85 4.13
CA ALA A 876 -3.63 26.75 2.99
C ALA A 876 -3.28 25.99 1.70
N GLN A 877 -2.18 25.22 1.71
CA GLN A 877 -1.74 24.41 0.56
C GLN A 877 -2.82 23.40 0.13
N ALA A 878 -3.51 22.76 1.07
CA ALA A 878 -4.58 21.82 0.75
C ALA A 878 -5.78 22.49 0.05
N LYS A 879 -6.15 23.71 0.47
CA LYS A 879 -7.21 24.50 -0.20
C LYS A 879 -6.80 24.99 -1.58
N GLU A 880 -5.55 25.40 -1.75
CA GLU A 880 -4.98 25.76 -3.06
C GLU A 880 -5.05 24.58 -4.04
N ARG A 881 -4.90 23.35 -3.53
CA ARG A 881 -5.07 22.09 -4.27
C ARG A 881 -6.52 21.62 -4.41
N GLY A 882 -7.50 22.44 -4.01
CA GLY A 882 -8.94 22.13 -4.14
C GLY A 882 -9.52 21.17 -3.08
N ILE A 883 -8.79 20.88 -2.00
CA ILE A 883 -9.25 19.99 -0.92
C ILE A 883 -10.04 20.82 0.12
N ASP A 884 -11.22 20.35 0.54
CA ASP A 884 -11.98 20.93 1.67
C ASP A 884 -11.32 20.53 3.01
N ALA A 885 -10.18 21.17 3.29
CA ALA A 885 -9.33 20.86 4.42
C ALA A 885 -9.79 21.56 5.71
N VAL A 886 -9.72 20.82 6.82
CA VAL A 886 -10.06 21.26 8.18
C VAL A 886 -8.93 20.96 9.14
N GLU A 887 -8.65 21.88 10.07
CA GLU A 887 -7.58 21.71 11.06
C GLU A 887 -8.08 21.76 12.52
N ALA A 888 -7.43 21.01 13.40
CA ALA A 888 -7.46 21.22 14.84
C ALA A 888 -6.06 21.63 15.32
N LYS A 889 -5.96 22.40 16.41
CA LYS A 889 -4.69 22.78 17.03
C LYS A 889 -4.75 22.71 18.56
N MET A 890 -3.60 22.46 19.16
CA MET A 890 -3.41 22.28 20.59
C MET A 890 -2.15 23.07 21.01
N PRO A 891 -2.24 24.09 21.88
CA PRO A 891 -1.06 24.78 22.38
C PRO A 891 -0.28 23.88 23.35
N MET A 892 1.05 24.01 23.40
CA MET A 892 1.89 23.24 24.33
C MET A 892 1.70 23.68 25.79
N SER A 893 1.21 24.91 26.01
CA SER A 893 0.90 25.45 27.34
C SER A 893 -0.27 24.77 28.08
N ILE A 894 -0.94 23.78 27.47
CA ILE A 894 -1.95 22.93 28.14
C ILE A 894 -1.56 21.45 28.16
N ASP A 895 -0.38 21.10 27.67
CA ASP A 895 0.13 19.73 27.67
C ASP A 895 0.88 19.43 28.98
N ALA A 896 0.58 18.31 29.62
CA ALA A 896 1.15 17.96 30.92
C ALA A 896 2.66 17.64 30.81
N LYS A 897 3.11 17.00 29.73
CA LYS A 897 4.52 16.68 29.52
C LYS A 897 5.34 17.96 29.29
N ALA A 898 4.85 18.88 28.46
CA ALA A 898 5.45 20.20 28.26
C ALA A 898 5.48 21.04 29.54
N MET A 899 4.45 21.00 30.39
CA MET A 899 4.48 21.64 31.72
C MET A 899 5.56 21.05 32.64
N ILE A 900 5.75 19.73 32.62
CA ILE A 900 6.76 19.03 33.44
C ILE A 900 8.19 19.42 33.05
N THR A 901 8.46 19.63 31.75
CA THR A 901 9.79 20.04 31.28
C THR A 901 10.00 21.55 31.27
N GLY A 902 8.92 22.34 31.19
CA GLY A 902 8.93 23.80 31.02
C GLY A 902 8.78 24.24 29.55
N GLU A 903 8.66 23.29 28.63
CA GLU A 903 8.71 23.45 27.17
C GLU A 903 7.35 23.88 26.57
N THR A 904 6.73 24.89 27.19
CA THR A 904 5.31 25.23 26.99
C THR A 904 5.01 26.13 25.77
N HIS A 905 6.02 26.50 25.00
CA HIS A 905 5.88 27.37 23.83
C HIS A 905 5.33 26.64 22.60
N GLY A 906 4.48 27.34 21.83
CA GLY A 906 3.99 26.88 20.52
C GLY A 906 2.79 25.93 20.58
N MET A 907 2.66 25.07 19.56
CA MET A 907 1.48 24.23 19.32
C MET A 907 1.76 23.03 18.39
N ILE A 908 0.82 22.09 18.36
CA ILE A 908 0.67 21.11 17.27
C ILE A 908 -0.63 21.39 16.51
N LYS A 909 -0.58 21.44 15.18
CA LYS A 909 -1.72 21.57 14.26
C LYS A 909 -1.88 20.27 13.46
N LEU A 910 -3.08 19.71 13.39
CA LEU A 910 -3.42 18.52 12.62
C LEU A 910 -4.45 18.88 11.54
N VAL A 911 -4.13 18.59 10.28
CA VAL A 911 -4.90 18.92 9.08
C VAL A 911 -5.47 17.65 8.46
N ALA A 912 -6.76 17.67 8.14
CA ALA A 912 -7.44 16.54 7.50
C ALA A 912 -8.36 17.00 6.36
N ASP A 913 -8.49 16.16 5.33
CA ASP A 913 -9.57 16.28 4.36
C ASP A 913 -10.91 15.95 5.06
N LYS A 914 -11.87 16.88 4.96
CA LYS A 914 -13.20 16.74 5.56
C LYS A 914 -14.02 15.61 4.93
N ALA A 915 -13.82 15.31 3.64
CA ALA A 915 -14.63 14.32 2.91
C ALA A 915 -14.21 12.89 3.28
N THR A 916 -12.93 12.56 3.17
CA THR A 916 -12.40 11.23 3.51
C THR A 916 -12.05 11.06 4.99
N GLN A 917 -11.96 12.17 5.75
CA GLN A 917 -11.43 12.21 7.12
C GLN A 917 -9.98 11.71 7.25
N LYS A 918 -9.23 11.64 6.14
CA LYS A 918 -7.80 11.32 6.15
C LYS A 918 -6.99 12.52 6.65
N ILE A 919 -5.99 12.25 7.46
CA ILE A 919 -4.97 13.22 7.87
C ILE A 919 -4.06 13.45 6.66
N ILE A 920 -3.93 14.71 6.26
CA ILE A 920 -3.17 15.14 5.08
C ILE A 920 -1.99 16.04 5.44
N GLY A 921 -1.87 16.43 6.71
CA GLY A 921 -0.67 17.08 7.22
C GLY A 921 -0.71 17.33 8.73
N VAL A 922 0.47 17.51 9.32
CA VAL A 922 0.65 17.87 10.73
C VAL A 922 1.79 18.90 10.81
N HIS A 923 1.58 19.98 11.56
CA HIS A 923 2.51 21.11 11.65
C HIS A 923 2.82 21.40 13.12
N PHE A 924 4.07 21.73 13.40
CA PHE A 924 4.65 21.71 14.73
C PHE A 924 5.36 23.02 15.04
N LEU A 925 5.13 23.53 16.24
CA LEU A 925 6.02 24.44 16.96
C LEU A 925 6.13 23.89 18.38
N THR A 926 7.08 23.00 18.63
CA THR A 926 7.25 22.35 19.93
C THR A 926 8.65 21.76 20.05
N GLU A 927 9.16 21.69 21.28
CA GLU A 927 10.28 20.80 21.58
C GLU A 927 9.93 19.34 21.21
N HIS A 928 10.96 18.56 20.93
CA HIS A 928 10.90 17.15 20.50
C HIS A 928 10.19 16.90 19.14
N THR A 929 9.94 17.92 18.32
CA THR A 929 9.39 17.76 16.96
C THR A 929 10.15 16.71 16.14
N ASP A 930 11.48 16.67 16.26
CA ASP A 930 12.40 15.71 15.64
C ASP A 930 12.08 14.24 15.92
N THR A 931 11.38 13.94 17.03
CA THR A 931 10.89 12.60 17.36
C THR A 931 9.38 12.45 17.13
N LEU A 932 8.58 13.44 17.52
CA LEU A 932 7.11 13.46 17.37
C LEU A 932 6.67 13.37 15.89
N ILE A 933 7.47 13.93 14.98
CA ILE A 933 7.19 13.91 13.55
C ILE A 933 7.16 12.49 12.96
N GLY A 934 7.85 11.52 13.57
CA GLY A 934 7.88 10.13 13.08
C GLY A 934 6.50 9.48 13.06
N GLU A 935 5.70 9.68 14.11
CA GLU A 935 4.31 9.20 14.16
C GLU A 935 3.43 9.95 13.14
N ALA A 936 3.67 11.25 12.96
CA ALA A 936 2.93 12.05 11.98
C ALA A 936 3.26 11.69 10.53
N VAL A 937 4.49 11.30 10.21
CA VAL A 937 4.87 10.71 8.93
C VAL A 937 4.08 9.43 8.67
N MET A 938 3.93 8.56 9.67
CA MET A 938 3.09 7.36 9.53
C MET A 938 1.60 7.73 9.31
N MET A 939 1.07 8.71 10.06
CA MET A 939 -0.31 9.17 9.90
C MET A 939 -0.61 9.69 8.48
N VAL A 940 0.27 10.53 7.92
CA VAL A 940 0.07 11.14 6.60
C VAL A 940 0.37 10.13 5.48
N SER A 941 1.51 9.45 5.50
CA SER A 941 1.95 8.54 4.43
C SER A 941 1.08 7.28 4.32
N ALA A 942 0.56 6.75 5.43
CA ALA A 942 -0.42 5.66 5.39
C ALA A 942 -1.86 6.16 5.13
N GLY A 943 -2.08 7.48 5.02
CA GLY A 943 -3.39 8.09 4.83
C GLY A 943 -4.38 7.75 5.94
N MET A 944 -3.92 7.74 7.20
CA MET A 944 -4.73 7.38 8.36
C MET A 944 -5.91 8.33 8.54
N THR A 945 -7.06 7.78 8.91
CA THR A 945 -8.24 8.59 9.24
C THR A 945 -8.17 9.14 10.65
N LEU A 946 -8.81 10.29 10.86
CA LEU A 946 -9.06 10.86 12.19
C LEU A 946 -9.67 9.83 13.15
N LYS A 947 -10.51 8.90 12.66
CA LYS A 947 -11.10 7.84 13.48
C LYS A 947 -10.05 6.86 14.00
N GLN A 948 -9.13 6.41 13.16
CA GLN A 948 -8.07 5.48 13.58
C GLN A 948 -7.18 6.11 14.66
N VAL A 949 -6.70 7.34 14.43
CA VAL A 949 -5.85 8.05 15.40
C VAL A 949 -6.61 8.38 16.69
N ALA A 950 -7.88 8.79 16.61
CA ALA A 950 -8.71 9.05 17.79
C ALA A 950 -8.97 7.81 18.67
N GLN A 951 -8.90 6.60 18.10
CA GLN A 951 -9.10 5.32 18.77
C GLN A 951 -7.80 4.65 19.23
N ALA A 952 -6.64 5.07 18.73
CA ALA A 952 -5.36 4.55 19.17
C ALA A 952 -5.07 4.97 20.63
N ILE A 953 -4.58 4.01 21.42
CA ILE A 953 -4.16 4.25 22.80
C ILE A 953 -2.74 4.81 22.76
N HIS A 954 -2.62 6.10 23.06
CA HIS A 954 -1.32 6.78 23.16
C HIS A 954 -0.86 6.75 24.63
N PRO A 955 0.45 6.65 24.90
CA PRO A 955 0.97 6.63 26.28
C PRO A 955 0.79 7.99 26.98
N HIS A 956 0.57 7.97 28.28
CA HIS A 956 0.37 9.17 29.11
C HIS A 956 1.34 9.16 30.32
N PRO A 957 1.95 10.31 30.70
CA PRO A 957 1.92 11.60 30.01
C PRO A 957 2.97 11.69 28.89
N THR A 958 2.53 11.94 27.65
CA THR A 958 3.45 12.18 26.51
C THR A 958 2.84 13.13 25.48
N GLN A 959 3.67 13.93 24.79
CA GLN A 959 3.18 14.84 23.74
C GLN A 959 2.49 14.10 22.56
N THR A 960 2.71 12.80 22.35
CA THR A 960 2.00 12.06 21.29
C THR A 960 0.52 11.86 21.60
N GLU A 961 0.10 11.88 22.89
CA GLU A 961 -1.31 11.78 23.27
C GLU A 961 -2.18 12.92 22.67
N LEU A 962 -1.53 14.04 22.34
CA LEU A 962 -2.14 15.18 21.67
C LEU A 962 -2.62 14.83 20.25
N PHE A 963 -2.02 13.88 19.54
CA PHE A 963 -2.52 13.45 18.22
C PHE A 963 -3.90 12.79 18.32
N GLY A 964 -4.06 11.85 19.25
CA GLY A 964 -5.35 11.27 19.58
C GLY A 964 -6.38 12.32 20.01
N GLU A 965 -5.97 13.32 20.79
CA GLU A 965 -6.87 14.37 21.27
C GLU A 965 -7.27 15.38 20.16
N LEU A 966 -6.32 15.81 19.33
CA LEU A 966 -6.57 16.60 18.13
C LEU A 966 -7.56 15.90 17.20
N ALA A 967 -7.37 14.60 16.96
CA ALA A 967 -8.25 13.79 16.14
C ALA A 967 -9.67 13.68 16.74
N ARG A 968 -9.81 13.40 18.05
CA ARG A 968 -11.10 13.40 18.77
C ARG A 968 -11.81 14.75 18.68
N ARG A 969 -11.09 15.85 18.91
CA ARG A 969 -11.62 17.23 18.81
C ARG A 969 -12.12 17.55 17.40
N LEU A 970 -11.34 17.20 16.38
CA LEU A 970 -11.70 17.45 14.99
C LEU A 970 -12.93 16.63 14.56
N LEU A 971 -12.99 15.34 14.90
CA LEU A 971 -14.18 14.50 14.71
C LEU A 971 -15.42 15.06 15.43
N SER A 972 -15.28 15.52 16.67
CA SER A 972 -16.37 16.15 17.42
C SER A 972 -16.87 17.43 16.75
N ARG A 973 -15.97 18.22 16.16
CA ARG A 973 -16.35 19.41 15.38
C ARG A 973 -17.08 19.02 14.09
N LEU A 974 -16.57 18.06 13.33
CA LEU A 974 -17.19 17.56 12.09
C LEU A 974 -18.60 16.97 12.33
N ARG A 975 -18.77 16.17 13.39
CA ARG A 975 -20.09 15.63 13.79
C ARG A 975 -21.09 16.72 14.21
N ARG A 976 -20.61 17.84 14.77
CA ARG A 976 -21.46 18.98 15.14
C ARG A 976 -21.85 19.83 13.93
N THR A 977 -20.95 20.02 12.96
CA THR A 977 -21.25 20.76 11.73
C THR A 977 -22.14 19.99 10.76
N ALA A 978 -22.01 18.65 10.67
CA ALA A 978 -22.86 17.80 9.83
C ALA A 978 -24.29 17.56 10.38
N LYS A 979 -24.63 18.15 11.54
CA LYS A 979 -25.98 18.14 12.14
C LYS A 979 -26.75 19.44 11.93
N LYS A 980 -26.14 20.43 11.27
CA LYS A 980 -26.76 21.67 10.82
C LYS A 980 -26.95 21.60 9.31
#